data_AF-A0AAW4J671-F1
#
_entry.id   AF-A0AAW4J671-F1
#
_cell.length_a   1.000
_cell.length_b   1.000
_cell.length_c   1.000
_cell.angle_alpha   90.00
_cell.angle_beta   90.00
_cell.angle_gamma   90.00
#
_symmetry.space_group_name_H-M   'P 1'
#
loop_
_entity.id
_entity.type
_entity.pdbx_description
1 polymer ?
#
loop_
_entity_poly.entity_id
_entity_poly.type
_entity_poly.pdbx_seq_one_letter_code
_entity_poly.pdbx_strand_id
1 'polypeptide(L)'
;MLQLQQPEQVARHFNLWKLNQESNLPLLSKTIREIVETTPDLNVRYKFSDDGDLYKYQFDDWSTCLELKNSKLEEIFDQVTLLKAQVWNAETNPPFSTYIFDTEQGFFLLLILHPILDQCYQTANFIEAIKDKYQQYSRNNASLILTEIEIPNHLVENKTETQVETDQSYVSQVILEEFRNTLAEPELTLDDDFFDFGGHSLLATRIIGNLLNKHGIEIRFNDFFKSPSAAGLATYAAIKTDRIKTNTLKNQAKAPLTLAQDFLWQAYSSFDFSPIYNLPFAVEFLEEIDEGIFFQAIKDIVERHAGLRTTFHTHDGKTYQQTVPISALDQKNWFWGSNESKNITLANEASYKFDLRHELPIRIRLLRNAQGRQTLSFLVHHMVIDEWSLNTIMSDLRHAYLARSNEKTPMWEAPAHTIHDFSLLQQKQGINQNHINYWTDMLKGATKGLQLATPNQAFDISEKTPQVKWLELKFESEMHNKLAKFARQHNASIFTVLYTAIADALHKQGQLKEIVIGTSASGRTDPEFFDTVGYFTTMVAHRTVFNPIDSFQSLLQNISTMINDSMAYADIPINHIQKALGMHADEGLLFDVFIHIHSNNALNGVLKAPHGRDIPYRQILPEREESMFGLHFEIMENVIDGQHQLSMIITYQAHRFPTPLVESICEKINATLAEI
;
A
#
# COMPACT_ATOMS: atom_id res chain seq x y z
N MET A 1 -10.70 -16.88 -33.90
CA MET A 1 -11.62 -17.63 -33.00
C MET A 1 -12.28 -16.70 -31.99
N LEU A 2 -11.50 -15.89 -31.24
CA LEU A 2 -12.02 -14.91 -30.28
C LEU A 2 -13.05 -13.93 -30.88
N GLN A 3 -12.78 -13.39 -32.07
CA GLN A 3 -13.71 -12.51 -32.82
C GLN A 3 -15.07 -13.14 -33.17
N LEU A 4 -15.23 -14.46 -33.06
CA LEU A 4 -16.52 -15.15 -33.27
C LEU A 4 -17.12 -15.64 -31.94
N GLN A 5 -16.30 -15.95 -30.94
CA GLN A 5 -16.75 -16.47 -29.65
C GLN A 5 -17.10 -15.38 -28.63
N GLN A 6 -16.39 -14.25 -28.67
CA GLN A 6 -16.55 -13.11 -27.75
C GLN A 6 -16.28 -11.81 -28.51
N PRO A 7 -17.09 -11.51 -29.54
CA PRO A 7 -16.81 -10.39 -30.43
C PRO A 7 -16.83 -9.04 -29.66
N GLU A 8 -17.59 -8.92 -28.57
CA GLU A 8 -17.58 -7.75 -27.66
C GLU A 8 -16.24 -7.46 -26.97
N GLN A 9 -15.33 -8.43 -26.89
CA GLN A 9 -14.02 -8.29 -26.24
C GLN A 9 -12.91 -7.85 -27.21
N VAL A 10 -13.25 -7.63 -28.49
CA VAL A 10 -12.28 -7.27 -29.52
C VAL A 10 -12.28 -5.76 -29.76
N ALA A 11 -11.10 -5.16 -29.80
CA ALA A 11 -10.95 -3.75 -30.13
C ALA A 11 -11.34 -3.47 -31.59
N ARG A 12 -12.15 -2.43 -31.80
CA ARG A 12 -12.53 -1.94 -33.13
C ARG A 12 -11.39 -1.10 -33.72
N HIS A 13 -11.23 -1.15 -35.04
CA HIS A 13 -10.33 -0.29 -35.79
C HIS A 13 -10.98 1.06 -36.04
N PHE A 14 -10.23 2.14 -35.80
CA PHE A 14 -10.68 3.52 -36.00
C PHE A 14 -9.75 4.21 -37.00
N ASN A 15 -10.32 4.77 -38.06
CA ASN A 15 -9.57 5.52 -39.05
C ASN A 15 -10.26 6.85 -39.32
N LEU A 16 -9.50 7.94 -39.19
CA LEU A 16 -10.00 9.30 -39.36
C LEU A 16 -9.41 9.90 -40.64
N TRP A 17 -10.25 10.46 -41.49
CA TRP A 17 -9.83 11.16 -42.71
C TRP A 17 -10.40 12.57 -42.76
N LYS A 18 -9.59 13.51 -43.24
CA LYS A 18 -10.04 14.84 -43.65
C LYS A 18 -10.44 14.84 -45.12
N LEU A 19 -11.56 15.49 -45.42
CA LEU A 19 -12.10 15.63 -46.77
C LEU A 19 -11.67 16.97 -47.38
N ASN A 20 -11.60 17.02 -48.71
CA ASN A 20 -11.44 18.30 -49.43
C ASN A 20 -12.68 19.19 -49.30
N GLN A 21 -12.47 20.51 -49.30
CA GLN A 21 -13.51 21.53 -49.06
C GLN A 21 -14.68 21.49 -50.06
N GLU A 22 -14.48 20.93 -51.26
CA GLU A 22 -15.50 20.81 -52.31
C GLU A 22 -16.37 19.55 -52.15
N SER A 23 -16.21 18.79 -51.06
CA SER A 23 -16.99 17.57 -50.80
C SER A 23 -18.47 17.88 -50.56
N ASN A 24 -19.34 17.10 -51.22
CA ASN A 24 -20.80 17.18 -51.09
C ASN A 24 -21.26 16.16 -50.05
N LEU A 25 -21.54 16.61 -48.82
CA LEU A 25 -21.96 15.74 -47.72
C LEU A 25 -23.23 14.93 -48.03
N PRO A 26 -24.33 15.51 -48.54
CA PRO A 26 -25.50 14.72 -48.93
C PRO A 26 -25.18 13.60 -49.93
N LEU A 27 -24.27 13.85 -50.87
CA LEU A 27 -23.82 12.85 -51.82
C LEU A 27 -23.00 11.74 -51.14
N LEU A 28 -22.09 12.11 -50.23
CA LEU A 28 -21.29 11.17 -49.45
C LEU A 28 -22.15 10.28 -48.56
N SER A 29 -23.12 10.86 -47.83
CA SER A 29 -24.06 10.11 -47.02
C SER A 29 -24.89 9.13 -47.87
N LYS A 30 -25.32 9.56 -49.07
CA LYS A 30 -26.02 8.68 -50.02
C LYS A 30 -25.12 7.52 -50.48
N THR A 31 -23.85 7.80 -50.79
CA THR A 31 -22.87 6.79 -51.20
C THR A 31 -22.67 5.74 -50.10
N ILE A 32 -22.42 6.18 -48.87
CA ILE A 32 -22.20 5.28 -47.72
C ILE A 32 -23.44 4.44 -47.45
N ARG A 33 -24.63 5.06 -47.47
CA ARG A 33 -25.89 4.35 -47.31
C ARG A 33 -26.02 3.21 -48.31
N GLU A 34 -25.77 3.46 -49.59
CA GLU A 34 -25.88 2.42 -50.61
C GLU A 34 -24.83 1.32 -50.43
N ILE A 35 -23.62 1.64 -49.98
CA ILE A 35 -22.61 0.62 -49.64
C ILE A 35 -23.12 -0.29 -48.53
N VAL A 36 -23.72 0.26 -47.48
CA VAL A 36 -24.31 -0.52 -46.38
C VAL A 36 -25.49 -1.36 -46.88
N GLU A 37 -26.39 -0.78 -47.67
CA GLU A 37 -27.57 -1.48 -48.22
C GLU A 37 -27.18 -2.61 -49.21
N THR A 38 -26.08 -2.46 -49.95
CA THR A 38 -25.59 -3.46 -50.92
C THR A 38 -24.59 -4.45 -50.34
N THR A 39 -24.15 -4.24 -49.10
CA THR A 39 -23.17 -5.10 -48.40
C THR A 39 -23.76 -5.58 -47.07
N PRO A 40 -24.53 -6.68 -47.07
CA PRO A 40 -25.30 -7.10 -45.89
C PRO A 40 -24.47 -7.32 -44.63
N ASP A 41 -23.20 -7.72 -44.77
CA ASP A 41 -22.32 -7.99 -43.62
C ASP A 41 -21.99 -6.74 -42.78
N LEU A 42 -22.21 -5.53 -43.31
CA LEU A 42 -21.95 -4.28 -42.60
C LEU A 42 -23.01 -3.96 -41.55
N ASN A 43 -24.24 -4.44 -41.71
CA ASN A 43 -25.35 -4.15 -40.80
C ASN A 43 -26.00 -5.43 -40.25
N VAL A 44 -25.18 -6.27 -39.62
CA VAL A 44 -25.65 -7.46 -38.91
C VAL A 44 -25.57 -7.29 -37.40
N ARG A 45 -26.27 -8.18 -36.69
CA ARG A 45 -26.14 -8.39 -35.24
C ARG A 45 -25.88 -9.86 -34.96
N TYR A 46 -25.23 -10.11 -33.84
CA TYR A 46 -24.82 -11.42 -33.38
C TYR A 46 -25.47 -11.71 -32.03
N LYS A 47 -26.10 -12.86 -31.89
CA LYS A 47 -26.74 -13.30 -30.66
C LYS A 47 -26.39 -14.74 -30.37
N PHE A 48 -26.00 -15.04 -29.13
CA PHE A 48 -25.80 -16.41 -28.68
C PHE A 48 -27.12 -17.03 -28.21
N SER A 49 -27.37 -18.30 -28.54
CA SER A 49 -28.41 -19.07 -27.88
C SER A 49 -27.96 -19.52 -26.49
N ASP A 50 -28.91 -19.98 -25.68
CA ASP A 50 -28.67 -20.58 -24.36
C ASP A 50 -27.77 -21.84 -24.45
N ASP A 51 -27.72 -22.48 -25.63
CA ASP A 51 -26.86 -23.64 -25.93
C ASP A 51 -25.45 -23.24 -26.42
N GLY A 52 -25.17 -21.93 -26.53
CA GLY A 52 -23.86 -21.39 -26.94
C GLY A 52 -23.64 -21.26 -28.44
N ASP A 53 -24.66 -21.46 -29.27
CA ASP A 53 -24.57 -21.27 -30.73
C ASP A 53 -24.71 -19.79 -31.12
N LEU A 54 -23.86 -19.32 -32.03
CA LEU A 54 -23.90 -17.94 -32.53
C LEU A 54 -24.84 -17.80 -33.74
N TYR A 55 -25.86 -16.95 -33.60
CA TYR A 55 -26.77 -16.57 -34.66
C TYR A 55 -26.41 -15.19 -35.21
N LYS A 56 -26.30 -15.09 -36.53
CA LYS A 56 -26.13 -13.83 -37.27
C LYS A 56 -27.44 -13.47 -37.96
N TYR A 57 -27.96 -12.28 -37.71
CA TYR A 57 -29.16 -11.77 -38.39
C TYR A 57 -28.95 -10.37 -38.96
N GLN A 58 -29.65 -10.10 -40.05
CA GLN A 58 -29.58 -8.83 -40.78
C GLN A 58 -30.44 -7.77 -40.09
N PHE A 59 -29.99 -6.52 -40.13
CA PHE A 59 -30.74 -5.37 -39.63
C PHE A 59 -30.99 -4.39 -40.78
N ASP A 60 -32.26 -4.07 -41.05
CA ASP A 60 -32.64 -3.30 -42.25
C ASP A 60 -32.41 -1.79 -42.11
N ASP A 61 -32.35 -1.28 -40.88
CA ASP A 61 -32.15 0.16 -40.64
C ASP A 61 -30.67 0.54 -40.71
N TRP A 62 -30.26 1.13 -41.84
CA TRP A 62 -28.90 1.59 -42.09
C TRP A 62 -28.49 2.78 -41.21
N SER A 63 -29.45 3.49 -40.59
CA SER A 63 -29.15 4.69 -39.81
C SER A 63 -28.26 4.41 -38.60
N THR A 64 -28.22 3.15 -38.12
CA THR A 64 -27.27 2.73 -37.07
C THR A 64 -25.81 2.70 -37.53
N CYS A 65 -25.55 2.73 -38.83
CA CYS A 65 -24.21 2.65 -39.41
C CYS A 65 -23.64 4.03 -39.81
N LEU A 66 -24.45 5.09 -39.88
CA LEU A 66 -23.98 6.42 -40.29
C LEU A 66 -24.61 7.53 -39.45
N GLU A 67 -23.76 8.31 -38.78
CA GLU A 67 -24.16 9.49 -38.02
C GLU A 67 -23.51 10.77 -38.55
N LEU A 68 -24.27 11.87 -38.60
CA LEU A 68 -23.80 13.20 -38.95
C LEU A 68 -23.71 14.05 -37.68
N LYS A 69 -22.55 14.66 -37.39
CA LYS A 69 -22.32 15.47 -36.19
C LYS A 69 -21.75 16.84 -36.52
N ASN A 70 -22.26 17.87 -35.86
CA ASN A 70 -21.65 19.20 -35.85
C ASN A 70 -20.73 19.29 -34.63
N SER A 71 -19.43 19.45 -34.85
CA SER A 71 -18.42 19.44 -33.77
C SER A 71 -17.34 20.49 -34.01
N LYS A 72 -16.66 20.95 -32.94
CA LYS A 72 -15.40 21.68 -33.12
C LYS A 72 -14.27 20.71 -33.43
N LEU A 73 -13.22 21.18 -34.12
CA LEU A 73 -12.06 20.34 -34.47
C LEU A 73 -11.38 19.75 -33.23
N GLU A 74 -11.23 20.54 -32.17
CA GLU A 74 -10.62 20.12 -30.90
C GLU A 74 -11.39 18.99 -30.19
N GLU A 75 -12.71 18.89 -30.44
CA GLU A 75 -13.59 17.90 -29.81
C GLU A 75 -13.62 16.56 -30.59
N ILE A 76 -13.10 16.51 -31.84
CA ILE A 76 -13.13 15.27 -32.63
C ILE A 76 -12.33 14.17 -31.94
N PHE A 77 -11.13 14.48 -31.43
CA PHE A 77 -10.28 13.49 -30.78
C PHE A 77 -10.86 13.00 -29.46
N ASP A 78 -11.52 13.87 -28.69
CA ASP A 78 -12.24 13.50 -27.47
C ASP A 78 -13.41 12.57 -27.80
N GLN A 79 -14.15 12.85 -28.88
CA GLN A 79 -15.24 11.99 -29.36
C GLN A 79 -14.74 10.64 -29.87
N VAL A 80 -13.62 10.60 -30.60
CA VAL A 80 -12.97 9.34 -30.99
C VAL A 80 -12.53 8.55 -29.76
N THR A 81 -12.01 9.21 -28.73
CA THR A 81 -11.60 8.59 -27.47
C THR A 81 -12.79 8.00 -26.72
N LEU A 82 -13.89 8.74 -26.63
CA LEU A 82 -15.15 8.24 -26.05
C LEU A 82 -15.69 7.04 -26.82
N LEU A 83 -15.65 7.08 -28.16
CA LEU A 83 -16.09 5.97 -29.00
C LEU A 83 -15.17 4.74 -28.86
N LYS A 84 -13.85 4.93 -28.68
CA LYS A 84 -12.89 3.85 -28.39
C LYS A 84 -13.15 3.20 -27.03
N ALA A 85 -13.55 3.97 -26.03
CA ALA A 85 -13.87 3.49 -24.68
C ALA A 85 -15.22 2.76 -24.58
N GLN A 86 -16.12 2.94 -25.56
CA GLN A 86 -17.40 2.22 -25.57
C GLN A 86 -17.20 0.74 -25.89
N VAL A 87 -17.83 -0.13 -25.09
CA VAL A 87 -17.88 -1.57 -25.38
C VAL A 87 -18.77 -1.80 -26.60
N TRP A 88 -18.29 -2.55 -27.58
CA TRP A 88 -19.08 -2.94 -28.75
C TRP A 88 -20.03 -4.08 -28.37
N ASN A 89 -21.32 -3.80 -28.31
CA ASN A 89 -22.35 -4.81 -28.01
C ASN A 89 -22.82 -5.47 -29.31
N ALA A 90 -22.50 -6.76 -29.47
CA ALA A 90 -22.75 -7.51 -30.70
C ALA A 90 -24.25 -7.70 -31.04
N GLU A 91 -25.14 -7.63 -30.04
CA GLU A 91 -26.59 -7.76 -30.24
C GLU A 91 -27.25 -6.47 -30.73
N THR A 92 -26.65 -5.31 -30.46
CA THR A 92 -27.27 -4.00 -30.67
C THR A 92 -26.52 -3.08 -31.63
N ASN A 93 -25.21 -3.25 -31.79
CA ASN A 93 -24.37 -2.41 -32.64
C ASN A 93 -23.88 -3.14 -33.90
N PRO A 94 -23.84 -2.46 -35.06
CA PRO A 94 -23.30 -3.04 -36.29
C PRO A 94 -21.77 -3.21 -36.19
N PRO A 95 -21.18 -4.19 -36.90
CA PRO A 95 -19.72 -4.31 -36.99
C PRO A 95 -19.09 -3.18 -37.81
N PHE A 96 -19.87 -2.41 -38.58
CA PHE A 96 -19.43 -1.22 -39.30
C PHE A 96 -20.22 0.00 -38.83
N SER A 97 -19.53 1.08 -38.47
CA SER A 97 -20.17 2.38 -38.23
C SER A 97 -19.28 3.52 -38.72
N THR A 98 -19.90 4.63 -39.12
CA THR A 98 -19.21 5.80 -39.61
C THR A 98 -19.82 7.09 -39.08
N TYR A 99 -18.95 8.07 -38.85
CA TYR A 99 -19.31 9.39 -38.40
C TYR A 99 -18.76 10.41 -39.40
N ILE A 100 -19.60 11.35 -39.81
CA ILE A 100 -19.17 12.52 -40.57
C ILE A 100 -19.27 13.72 -39.64
N PHE A 101 -18.13 14.33 -39.35
CA PHE A 101 -18.03 15.56 -38.58
C PHE A 101 -18.02 16.76 -39.51
N ASP A 102 -19.01 17.64 -39.35
CA ASP A 102 -19.03 18.98 -39.91
C ASP A 102 -18.40 19.95 -38.91
N THR A 103 -17.33 20.61 -39.34
CA THR A 103 -16.58 21.58 -38.54
C THR A 103 -16.33 22.84 -39.33
N GLU A 104 -16.02 23.93 -38.62
CA GLU A 104 -15.61 25.20 -39.24
C GLU A 104 -14.38 25.08 -40.15
N GLN A 105 -13.55 24.04 -39.98
CA GLN A 105 -12.29 23.83 -40.73
C GLN A 105 -12.40 22.78 -41.85
N GLY A 106 -13.61 22.27 -42.11
CA GLY A 106 -13.90 21.26 -43.11
C GLY A 106 -14.49 19.99 -42.53
N PHE A 107 -14.66 18.99 -43.39
CA PHE A 107 -15.34 17.74 -43.03
C PHE A 107 -14.36 16.63 -42.68
N PHE A 108 -14.73 15.81 -41.71
CA PHE A 108 -13.95 14.64 -41.29
C PHE A 108 -14.82 13.39 -41.34
N LEU A 109 -14.27 12.30 -41.83
CA LEU A 109 -14.91 11.00 -41.88
C LEU A 109 -14.17 10.05 -40.93
N LEU A 110 -14.87 9.52 -39.95
CA LEU A 110 -14.40 8.43 -39.10
C LEU A 110 -15.05 7.14 -39.59
N LEU A 111 -14.25 6.13 -39.92
CA LEU A 111 -14.72 4.76 -40.08
C LEU A 111 -14.32 3.95 -38.85
N ILE A 112 -15.28 3.18 -38.34
CA ILE A 112 -15.10 2.26 -37.22
C ILE A 112 -15.46 0.86 -37.72
N LEU A 113 -14.47 -0.03 -37.73
CA LEU A 113 -14.58 -1.38 -38.26
C LEU A 113 -14.31 -2.39 -37.14
N HIS A 114 -15.24 -3.30 -36.92
CA HIS A 114 -15.02 -4.42 -36.03
C HIS A 114 -14.20 -5.51 -36.77
N PRO A 115 -13.17 -6.11 -36.14
CA PRO A 115 -12.28 -7.06 -36.82
C PRO A 115 -12.96 -8.34 -37.36
N ILE A 116 -14.20 -8.59 -36.96
CA ILE A 116 -15.04 -9.65 -37.54
C ILE A 116 -15.27 -9.46 -39.06
N LEU A 117 -15.07 -8.24 -39.58
CA LEU A 117 -15.15 -7.92 -41.00
C LEU A 117 -13.85 -8.21 -41.76
N ASP A 118 -12.70 -8.39 -41.08
CA ASP A 118 -11.37 -8.48 -41.72
C ASP A 118 -11.23 -9.69 -42.65
N GLN A 119 -12.06 -10.73 -42.44
CA GLN A 119 -12.10 -11.89 -43.33
C GLN A 119 -12.67 -11.57 -44.73
N CYS A 120 -13.45 -10.49 -44.83
CA CYS A 120 -14.17 -10.12 -46.05
C CYS A 120 -13.75 -8.75 -46.58
N TYR A 121 -13.33 -7.83 -45.71
CA TYR A 121 -13.06 -6.44 -46.08
C TYR A 121 -11.91 -5.84 -45.27
N GLN A 122 -10.96 -5.19 -45.96
CA GLN A 122 -9.94 -4.35 -45.35
C GLN A 122 -10.35 -2.87 -45.42
N THR A 123 -9.87 -2.04 -44.50
CA THR A 123 -10.14 -0.58 -44.47
C THR A 123 -9.87 0.10 -45.83
N ALA A 124 -8.77 -0.26 -46.49
CA ALA A 124 -8.41 0.29 -47.80
C ALA A 124 -9.50 0.04 -48.86
N ASN A 125 -10.10 -1.16 -48.85
CA ASN A 125 -11.16 -1.54 -49.80
C ASN A 125 -12.42 -0.69 -49.59
N PHE A 126 -12.75 -0.34 -48.34
CA PHE A 126 -13.89 0.53 -48.04
C PHE A 126 -13.68 1.96 -48.56
N ILE A 127 -12.48 2.49 -48.36
CA ILE A 127 -12.16 3.85 -48.81
C ILE A 127 -12.18 3.94 -50.33
N GLU A 128 -11.67 2.91 -51.02
CA GLU A 128 -11.76 2.81 -52.47
C GLU A 128 -13.22 2.71 -52.94
N ALA A 129 -14.03 1.85 -52.32
CA ALA A 129 -15.46 1.72 -52.64
C ALA A 129 -16.25 3.03 -52.45
N ILE A 130 -15.95 3.78 -51.38
CA ILE A 130 -16.54 5.10 -51.12
C ILE A 130 -16.12 6.09 -52.21
N LYS A 131 -14.84 6.13 -52.58
CA LYS A 131 -14.34 7.03 -53.64
C LYS A 131 -14.97 6.70 -55.00
N ASP A 132 -15.02 5.43 -55.38
CA ASP A 132 -15.55 4.98 -56.67
C ASP A 132 -17.03 5.29 -56.82
N LYS A 133 -17.85 4.92 -55.83
CA LYS A 133 -19.30 5.22 -55.86
C LYS A 133 -19.58 6.72 -55.77
N TYR A 134 -18.81 7.46 -54.96
CA TYR A 134 -18.95 8.92 -54.90
C TYR A 134 -18.67 9.56 -56.27
N GLN A 135 -17.63 9.09 -56.97
CA GLN A 135 -17.29 9.56 -58.31
C GLN A 135 -18.40 9.24 -59.33
N GLN A 136 -19.03 8.06 -59.25
CA GLN A 136 -20.16 7.69 -60.12
C GLN A 136 -21.36 8.64 -59.96
N TYR A 137 -21.59 9.17 -58.75
CA TYR A 137 -22.68 10.11 -58.49
C TYR A 137 -22.32 11.59 -58.69
N SER A 138 -21.03 11.92 -58.75
CA SER A 138 -20.54 13.29 -58.91
C SER A 138 -20.72 13.77 -60.36
N ARG A 139 -21.79 14.55 -60.62
CA ARG A 139 -22.10 15.09 -61.96
C ARG A 139 -21.07 16.10 -62.49
N ASN A 140 -20.24 16.69 -61.62
CA ASN A 140 -19.31 17.78 -61.95
C ASN A 140 -17.82 17.37 -61.92
N ASN A 141 -17.49 16.07 -61.91
CA ASN A 141 -16.12 15.58 -61.73
C ASN A 141 -15.42 16.06 -60.44
N ALA A 142 -16.15 16.52 -59.43
CA ALA A 142 -15.56 16.84 -58.13
C ALA A 142 -15.13 15.53 -57.46
N SER A 143 -13.81 15.31 -57.38
CA SER A 143 -13.22 14.11 -56.78
C SER A 143 -13.20 14.20 -55.26
N LEU A 144 -13.50 13.09 -54.60
CA LEU A 144 -13.38 12.95 -53.15
C LEU A 144 -11.92 12.68 -52.79
N ILE A 145 -11.26 13.65 -52.16
CA ILE A 145 -9.90 13.49 -51.65
C ILE A 145 -9.99 13.26 -50.16
N LEU A 146 -9.43 12.14 -49.70
CA LEU A 146 -9.36 11.73 -48.30
C LEU A 146 -7.90 11.73 -47.88
N THR A 147 -7.55 12.55 -46.88
CA THR A 147 -6.23 12.58 -46.26
C THR A 147 -6.34 11.96 -44.88
N GLU A 148 -5.62 10.88 -44.63
CA GLU A 148 -5.64 10.19 -43.34
C GLU A 148 -5.01 11.07 -42.26
N ILE A 149 -5.64 11.05 -41.08
CA ILE A 149 -5.20 11.73 -39.88
C ILE A 149 -4.85 10.67 -38.86
N GLU A 150 -3.61 10.71 -38.38
CA GLU A 150 -3.19 9.91 -37.24
C GLU A 150 -4.02 10.29 -36.02
N ILE A 151 -4.73 9.32 -35.46
CA ILE A 151 -5.37 9.45 -34.15
C ILE A 151 -4.26 9.25 -33.11
N PRO A 152 -3.95 10.26 -32.26
CA PRO A 152 -2.90 10.14 -31.26
C PRO A 152 -3.11 8.90 -30.39
N ASN A 153 -2.11 8.02 -30.33
CA ASN A 153 -2.16 6.75 -29.59
C ASN A 153 -1.96 6.95 -28.07
N HIS A 154 -2.68 7.90 -27.49
CA HIS A 154 -2.97 7.85 -26.06
C HIS A 154 -4.38 7.30 -25.91
N LEU A 155 -4.45 6.12 -25.30
CA LEU A 155 -5.64 5.34 -24.96
C LEU A 155 -6.09 4.35 -26.05
N VAL A 156 -5.77 3.09 -25.73
CA VAL A 156 -6.33 1.84 -26.26
C VAL A 156 -5.82 1.39 -27.63
N GLU A 157 -4.90 0.43 -27.63
CA GLU A 157 -4.97 -0.71 -28.56
C GLU A 157 -4.26 -1.96 -28.07
N ASN A 158 -4.75 -3.09 -28.57
CA ASN A 158 -4.44 -4.45 -28.19
C ASN A 158 -3.01 -4.87 -28.55
N LYS A 159 -2.39 -5.50 -27.56
CA LYS A 159 -1.17 -6.31 -27.57
C LYS A 159 -1.08 -7.26 -28.78
N THR A 160 -0.34 -6.86 -29.81
CA THR A 160 0.35 -7.80 -30.71
C THR A 160 1.65 -8.24 -30.03
N GLU A 161 2.04 -9.50 -30.17
CA GLU A 161 3.12 -10.19 -29.41
C GLU A 161 4.44 -9.41 -29.32
N THR A 162 4.75 -8.52 -30.26
CA THR A 162 5.96 -7.67 -30.24
C THR A 162 5.86 -6.48 -29.27
N GLN A 163 4.64 -5.96 -29.02
CA GLN A 163 4.38 -4.83 -28.12
C GLN A 163 4.24 -5.27 -26.66
N VAL A 164 3.81 -6.52 -26.41
CA VAL A 164 3.80 -7.13 -25.06
C VAL A 164 5.20 -7.22 -24.50
N GLU A 165 6.15 -7.68 -25.30
CA GLU A 165 7.56 -7.70 -24.90
C GLU A 165 8.09 -6.29 -24.64
N THR A 166 7.66 -5.27 -25.41
CA THR A 166 8.17 -3.90 -25.23
C THR A 166 7.58 -3.22 -23.99
N ASP A 167 6.28 -3.39 -23.72
CA ASP A 167 5.60 -2.86 -22.53
C ASP A 167 6.01 -3.61 -21.26
N GLN A 168 6.10 -4.95 -21.30
CA GLN A 168 6.60 -5.72 -20.16
C GLN A 168 8.08 -5.47 -19.92
N SER A 169 8.90 -5.30 -20.97
CA SER A 169 10.30 -4.91 -20.83
C SER A 169 10.42 -3.51 -20.20
N TYR A 170 9.63 -2.53 -20.65
CA TYR A 170 9.59 -1.22 -20.01
C TYR A 170 9.13 -1.28 -18.55
N VAL A 171 8.00 -1.93 -18.27
CA VAL A 171 7.44 -2.05 -16.91
C VAL A 171 8.42 -2.78 -15.98
N SER A 172 9.04 -3.87 -16.43
CA SER A 172 10.03 -4.61 -15.64
C SER A 172 11.27 -3.78 -15.33
N GLN A 173 11.74 -2.93 -16.25
CA GLN A 173 12.83 -1.98 -15.98
C GLN A 173 12.43 -0.91 -14.95
N VAL A 174 11.20 -0.39 -15.03
CA VAL A 174 10.69 0.57 -14.04
C VAL A 174 10.57 -0.07 -12.66
N ILE A 175 10.04 -1.30 -12.57
CA ILE A 175 9.98 -2.06 -11.32
C ILE A 175 11.38 -2.33 -10.78
N LEU A 176 12.33 -2.72 -11.65
CA LEU A 176 13.72 -2.98 -11.26
C LEU A 176 14.38 -1.73 -10.68
N GLU A 177 14.16 -0.57 -11.29
CA GLU A 177 14.72 0.68 -10.78
C GLU A 177 14.13 1.04 -9.41
N GLU A 178 12.81 0.83 -9.21
CA GLU A 178 12.19 1.06 -7.90
C GLU A 178 12.67 0.04 -6.84
N PHE A 179 12.97 -1.20 -7.24
CA PHE A 179 13.61 -2.20 -6.38
C PHE A 179 15.00 -1.76 -5.95
N ARG A 180 15.88 -1.39 -6.90
CA ARG A 180 17.25 -0.93 -6.63
C ARG A 180 17.26 0.25 -5.67
N ASN A 181 16.38 1.22 -5.91
CA ASN A 181 16.28 2.41 -5.07
C ASN A 181 15.74 2.11 -3.67
N THR A 182 14.73 1.24 -3.55
CA THR A 182 14.11 0.92 -2.27
C THR A 182 14.97 -0.01 -1.39
N LEU A 183 15.64 -0.97 -2.02
CA LEU A 183 16.52 -1.94 -1.34
C LEU A 183 17.95 -1.41 -1.15
N ALA A 184 18.30 -0.30 -1.82
CA ALA A 184 19.66 0.22 -1.92
C ALA A 184 20.66 -0.79 -2.54
N GLU A 185 20.19 -1.61 -3.48
CA GLU A 185 20.94 -2.67 -4.14
C GLU A 185 21.09 -2.38 -5.65
N PRO A 186 22.10 -1.61 -6.08
CA PRO A 186 22.22 -1.14 -7.47
C PRO A 186 22.53 -2.26 -8.48
N GLU A 187 23.07 -3.40 -8.03
CA GLU A 187 23.45 -4.52 -8.88
C GLU A 187 22.31 -5.51 -9.16
N LEU A 188 21.14 -5.31 -8.54
CA LEU A 188 19.96 -6.17 -8.70
C LEU A 188 19.55 -6.28 -10.18
N THR A 189 19.17 -7.47 -10.61
CA THR A 189 18.81 -7.82 -11.99
C THR A 189 17.32 -8.12 -12.13
N LEU A 190 16.83 -8.27 -13.36
CA LEU A 190 15.40 -8.45 -13.64
C LEU A 190 14.79 -9.71 -13.01
N ASP A 191 15.59 -10.74 -12.80
CA ASP A 191 15.17 -12.06 -12.33
C ASP A 191 15.46 -12.28 -10.84
N ASP A 192 16.15 -11.33 -10.19
CA ASP A 192 16.45 -11.40 -8.77
C ASP A 192 15.19 -11.30 -7.93
N ASP A 193 15.09 -12.17 -6.93
CA ASP A 193 13.96 -12.25 -6.02
C ASP A 193 14.02 -11.09 -5.01
N PHE A 194 12.98 -10.25 -4.99
CA PHE A 194 12.82 -9.13 -4.06
C PHE A 194 13.12 -9.50 -2.60
N PHE A 195 12.69 -10.69 -2.15
CA PHE A 195 12.85 -11.13 -0.77
C PHE A 195 14.26 -11.63 -0.46
N ASP A 196 15.04 -12.04 -1.46
CA ASP A 196 16.46 -12.44 -1.27
C ASP A 196 17.36 -11.24 -0.95
N PHE A 197 16.94 -10.03 -1.32
CA PHE A 197 17.68 -8.79 -1.11
C PHE A 197 17.11 -7.94 0.04
N GLY A 198 16.43 -8.57 0.99
CA GLY A 198 15.90 -7.90 2.18
C GLY A 198 14.55 -7.21 1.98
N GLY A 199 13.85 -7.49 0.87
CA GLY A 199 12.49 -7.05 0.64
C GLY A 199 11.51 -7.60 1.68
N HIS A 200 10.59 -6.75 2.15
CA HIS A 200 9.52 -7.14 3.07
C HIS A 200 8.24 -6.32 2.79
N SER A 201 7.18 -6.56 3.55
CA SER A 201 5.85 -6.00 3.28
C SER A 201 5.80 -4.47 3.21
N LEU A 202 6.58 -3.81 4.06
CA LEU A 202 6.71 -2.35 4.11
C LEU A 202 7.31 -1.79 2.81
N LEU A 203 8.41 -2.40 2.36
CA LEU A 203 9.11 -2.01 1.14
C LEU A 203 8.27 -2.32 -0.10
N ALA A 204 7.58 -3.46 -0.13
CA ALA A 204 6.64 -3.78 -1.20
C ALA A 204 5.50 -2.76 -1.29
N THR A 205 4.94 -2.33 -0.16
CA THR A 205 3.93 -1.26 -0.11
C THR A 205 4.49 0.06 -0.65
N ARG A 206 5.75 0.40 -0.31
CA ARG A 206 6.46 1.57 -0.84
C ARG A 206 6.56 1.52 -2.35
N ILE A 207 7.03 0.39 -2.87
CA ILE A 207 7.22 0.15 -4.31
C ILE A 207 5.88 0.23 -5.05
N ILE A 208 4.85 -0.49 -4.60
CA ILE A 208 3.51 -0.48 -5.20
C ILE A 208 2.97 0.95 -5.29
N GLY A 209 3.07 1.68 -4.18
CA GLY A 209 2.64 3.07 -4.13
C GLY A 209 3.39 3.94 -5.12
N ASN A 210 4.73 3.90 -5.12
CA ASN A 210 5.57 4.69 -6.02
C ASN A 210 5.32 4.37 -7.49
N LEU A 211 5.20 3.09 -7.84
CA LEU A 211 4.86 2.63 -9.18
C LEU A 211 3.52 3.19 -9.66
N LEU A 212 2.49 3.15 -8.80
CA LEU A 212 1.18 3.67 -9.13
C LEU A 212 1.21 5.20 -9.31
N ASN A 213 1.85 5.94 -8.39
CA ASN A 213 1.84 7.40 -8.40
C ASN A 213 2.73 8.00 -9.50
N LYS A 214 3.95 7.49 -9.66
CA LYS A 214 4.95 8.05 -10.58
C LYS A 214 4.79 7.52 -12.00
N HIS A 215 4.36 6.28 -12.14
CA HIS A 215 4.35 5.57 -13.43
C HIS A 215 2.97 5.07 -13.86
N GLY A 216 1.93 5.18 -13.02
CA GLY A 216 0.61 4.62 -13.31
C GLY A 216 0.58 3.09 -13.30
N ILE A 217 1.62 2.44 -12.75
CA ILE A 217 1.75 0.98 -12.73
C ILE A 217 1.11 0.45 -11.45
N GLU A 218 0.00 -0.26 -11.59
CA GLU A 218 -0.70 -0.94 -10.50
C GLU A 218 -0.25 -2.40 -10.41
N ILE A 219 0.23 -2.79 -9.24
CA ILE A 219 0.58 -4.17 -8.89
C ILE A 219 -0.06 -4.46 -7.53
N ARG A 220 -0.54 -5.68 -7.32
CA ARG A 220 -1.11 -6.07 -6.04
C ARG A 220 -0.03 -6.61 -5.13
N PHE A 221 -0.20 -6.44 -3.83
CA PHE A 221 0.71 -6.99 -2.83
C PHE A 221 0.93 -8.50 -2.99
N ASN A 222 -0.13 -9.24 -3.33
CA ASN A 222 -0.09 -10.68 -3.55
C ASN A 222 0.79 -11.09 -4.77
N ASP A 223 1.01 -10.18 -5.72
CA ASP A 223 1.80 -10.49 -6.91
C ASP A 223 3.29 -10.65 -6.56
N PHE A 224 3.78 -9.95 -5.52
CA PHE A 224 5.14 -10.11 -5.00
C PHE A 224 5.43 -11.55 -4.57
N PHE A 225 4.47 -12.23 -3.94
CA PHE A 225 4.69 -13.62 -3.51
C PHE A 225 4.55 -14.63 -4.64
N LYS A 226 3.76 -14.31 -5.68
CA LYS A 226 3.60 -15.19 -6.84
C LYS A 226 4.80 -15.12 -7.78
N SER A 227 5.39 -13.94 -7.95
CA SER A 227 6.49 -13.71 -8.88
C SER A 227 7.36 -12.56 -8.39
N PRO A 228 8.28 -12.81 -7.43
CA PRO A 228 8.99 -11.78 -6.67
C PRO A 228 10.08 -11.04 -7.44
N SER A 229 10.27 -11.32 -8.72
CA SER A 229 11.26 -10.61 -9.55
C SER A 229 10.62 -9.44 -10.31
N ALA A 230 11.43 -8.47 -10.73
CA ALA A 230 10.92 -7.33 -11.51
C ALA A 230 10.29 -7.78 -12.84
N ALA A 231 10.88 -8.77 -13.51
CA ALA A 231 10.31 -9.40 -14.69
C ALA A 231 9.00 -10.13 -14.39
N GLY A 232 8.96 -10.86 -13.28
CA GLY A 232 7.78 -11.59 -12.82
C GLY A 232 6.61 -10.67 -12.51
N LEU A 233 6.84 -9.62 -11.73
CA LEU A 233 5.82 -8.63 -11.37
C LEU A 233 5.26 -7.87 -12.57
N ALA A 234 6.09 -7.59 -13.58
CA ALA A 234 5.66 -6.95 -14.81
C ALA A 234 4.57 -7.74 -15.55
N THR A 235 4.46 -9.06 -15.31
CA THR A 235 3.39 -9.88 -15.89
C THR A 235 2.01 -9.65 -15.26
N TYR A 236 1.97 -9.15 -14.01
CA TYR A 236 0.75 -8.83 -13.27
C TYR A 236 0.39 -7.35 -13.28
N ALA A 237 1.32 -6.50 -13.72
CA ALA A 237 1.15 -5.06 -13.75
C ALA A 237 0.00 -4.61 -14.67
N ALA A 238 -0.85 -3.72 -14.16
CA ALA A 238 -1.85 -3.00 -14.93
C ALA A 238 -1.46 -1.52 -15.05
N ILE A 239 -1.61 -0.92 -16.22
CA ILE A 239 -1.31 0.51 -16.43
C ILE A 239 -2.61 1.31 -16.28
N LYS A 240 -2.70 2.15 -15.25
CA LYS A 240 -3.75 3.15 -15.08
C LYS A 240 -3.35 4.45 -15.77
N THR A 241 -4.25 4.98 -16.58
CA THR A 241 -4.06 6.24 -17.32
C THR A 241 -4.55 7.47 -16.56
N ASP A 242 -5.27 7.29 -15.45
CA ASP A 242 -5.62 8.36 -14.54
C ASP A 242 -4.42 8.69 -13.66
N ARG A 243 -3.79 9.86 -13.90
CA ARG A 243 -2.82 10.41 -12.95
C ARG A 243 -3.54 10.81 -11.67
N ILE A 244 -3.09 10.28 -10.54
CA ILE A 244 -3.48 10.77 -9.21
C ILE A 244 -3.09 12.25 -9.16
N LYS A 245 -4.05 13.12 -8.85
CA LYS A 245 -3.82 14.56 -8.77
C LYS A 245 -2.90 14.86 -7.58
N THR A 246 -1.78 15.52 -7.84
CA THR A 246 -0.91 16.06 -6.79
C THR A 246 -1.65 17.12 -5.99
N ASN A 247 -1.64 16.99 -4.67
CA ASN A 247 -2.28 17.96 -3.78
C ASN A 247 -1.34 19.12 -3.51
N THR A 248 -1.82 20.36 -3.62
CA THR A 248 -1.04 21.52 -3.16
C THR A 248 -1.08 21.60 -1.63
N LEU A 249 -0.04 21.08 -0.98
CA LEU A 249 0.11 21.10 0.47
C LEU A 249 0.64 22.47 0.93
N LYS A 250 0.23 22.92 2.12
CA LYS A 250 0.48 24.29 2.61
C LYS A 250 1.38 24.35 3.85
N ASN A 251 1.89 23.22 4.36
CA ASN A 251 2.69 23.14 5.58
C ASN A 251 2.04 23.89 6.74
N GLN A 252 0.80 23.53 7.06
CA GLN A 252 0.08 24.21 8.15
C GLN A 252 0.66 23.85 9.51
N ALA A 253 0.93 24.87 10.32
CA ALA A 253 1.45 24.67 11.67
C ALA A 253 0.41 24.13 12.67
N LYS A 254 -0.87 24.15 12.32
CA LYS A 254 -1.99 23.67 13.14
C LYS A 254 -2.96 22.88 12.28
N ALA A 255 -3.32 21.69 12.74
CA ALA A 255 -4.20 20.78 12.01
C ALA A 255 -5.02 19.91 12.98
N PRO A 256 -6.16 19.33 12.56
CA PRO A 256 -6.82 18.28 13.34
C PRO A 256 -5.91 17.04 13.47
N LEU A 257 -6.25 16.14 14.39
CA LEU A 257 -5.63 14.81 14.44
C LEU A 257 -6.01 13.99 13.20
N THR A 258 -5.12 13.09 12.78
CA THR A 258 -5.49 12.00 11.87
C THR A 258 -6.47 11.04 12.57
N LEU A 259 -7.16 10.18 11.82
CA LEU A 259 -8.03 9.14 12.40
C LEU A 259 -7.25 8.24 13.37
N ALA A 260 -6.02 7.86 13.01
CA ALA A 260 -5.15 7.04 13.85
C ALA A 260 -4.73 7.79 15.13
N GLN A 261 -4.29 9.05 15.00
CA GLN A 261 -3.95 9.90 16.15
C GLN A 261 -5.15 10.15 17.07
N ASP A 262 -6.35 10.33 16.52
CA ASP A 262 -7.56 10.54 17.30
C ASP A 262 -7.91 9.29 18.13
N PHE A 263 -7.84 8.11 17.52
CA PHE A 263 -8.00 6.85 18.23
C PHE A 263 -6.96 6.67 19.35
N LEU A 264 -5.68 6.89 19.05
CA LEU A 264 -4.61 6.79 20.05
C LEU A 264 -4.76 7.85 21.15
N TRP A 265 -5.20 9.07 20.84
CA TRP A 265 -5.45 10.12 21.83
C TRP A 265 -6.58 9.74 22.79
N GLN A 266 -7.67 9.16 22.28
CA GLN A 266 -8.78 8.67 23.10
C GLN A 266 -8.31 7.55 24.05
N ALA A 267 -7.51 6.62 23.54
CA ALA A 267 -6.92 5.56 24.34
C ALA A 267 -5.97 6.14 25.40
N TYR A 268 -5.05 7.02 25.01
CA TYR A 268 -4.12 7.71 25.92
C TYR A 268 -4.85 8.47 27.05
N SER A 269 -5.92 9.20 26.72
CA SER A 269 -6.75 9.89 27.71
C SER A 269 -7.51 8.93 28.63
N SER A 270 -7.91 7.76 28.14
CA SER A 270 -8.64 6.75 28.93
C SER A 270 -7.74 6.01 29.92
N PHE A 271 -6.44 5.96 29.63
CA PHE A 271 -5.40 5.40 30.50
C PHE A 271 -4.70 6.49 31.31
N ASP A 272 -5.41 7.55 31.70
CA ASP A 272 -4.90 8.65 32.54
C ASP A 272 -3.56 9.24 32.07
N PHE A 273 -3.34 9.28 30.76
CA PHE A 273 -2.09 9.72 30.14
C PHE A 273 -0.87 8.89 30.58
N SER A 274 -1.03 7.57 30.72
CA SER A 274 0.02 6.63 31.13
C SER A 274 1.22 6.58 30.16
N PRO A 275 2.45 6.32 30.64
CA PRO A 275 3.64 6.03 29.81
C PRO A 275 3.52 4.80 28.90
N ILE A 276 2.45 4.01 28.98
CA ILE A 276 2.24 2.81 28.15
C ILE A 276 2.31 3.07 26.63
N TYR A 277 2.10 4.32 26.20
CA TYR A 277 2.20 4.75 24.80
C TYR A 277 3.54 5.44 24.46
N ASN A 278 4.51 5.38 25.37
CA ASN A 278 5.88 5.71 25.05
C ASN A 278 6.56 4.58 24.31
N LEU A 279 7.50 4.93 23.44
CA LEU A 279 8.41 4.00 22.79
C LEU A 279 9.83 4.25 23.33
N PRO A 280 10.29 3.48 24.34
CA PRO A 280 11.58 3.66 24.98
C PRO A 280 12.69 2.92 24.21
N PHE A 281 13.02 3.37 23.01
CA PHE A 281 14.12 2.76 22.26
C PHE A 281 15.45 3.00 22.96
N ALA A 282 16.32 1.98 22.94
CA ALA A 282 17.66 2.08 23.50
C ALA A 282 18.68 1.45 22.56
N VAL A 283 19.83 2.11 22.43
CA VAL A 283 20.92 1.69 21.55
C VAL A 283 22.25 1.80 22.28
N GLU A 284 23.05 0.75 22.25
CA GLU A 284 24.45 0.79 22.70
C GLU A 284 25.36 1.11 21.52
N PHE A 285 26.25 2.10 21.68
CA PHE A 285 27.33 2.33 20.74
C PHE A 285 28.54 1.47 21.11
N LEU A 286 29.09 0.75 20.12
CA LEU A 286 30.26 -0.10 20.32
C LEU A 286 31.58 0.69 20.28
N GLU A 287 31.52 1.91 19.74
CA GLU A 287 32.61 2.89 19.67
C GLU A 287 32.12 4.24 20.22
N GLU A 288 33.03 5.09 20.72
CA GLU A 288 32.63 6.42 21.18
C GLU A 288 32.14 7.30 20.02
N ILE A 289 31.01 7.97 20.27
CA ILE A 289 30.43 9.00 19.43
C ILE A 289 30.80 10.39 19.97
N ASP A 290 31.03 11.33 19.05
CA ASP A 290 31.05 12.75 19.39
C ASP A 290 29.61 13.24 19.67
N GLU A 291 29.34 13.58 20.93
CA GLU A 291 28.00 13.99 21.38
C GLU A 291 27.56 15.32 20.76
N GLY A 292 28.50 16.20 20.40
CA GLY A 292 28.21 17.47 19.74
C GLY A 292 27.76 17.28 18.30
N ILE A 293 28.47 16.43 17.54
CA ILE A 293 28.06 16.03 16.18
C ILE A 293 26.71 15.30 16.24
N PHE A 294 26.55 14.38 17.21
CA PHE A 294 25.30 13.64 17.39
C PHE A 294 24.12 14.56 17.69
N PHE A 295 24.29 15.55 18.58
CA PHE A 295 23.29 16.56 18.86
C PHE A 295 22.88 17.35 17.60
N GLN A 296 23.85 17.82 16.81
CA GLN A 296 23.55 18.55 15.57
C GLN A 296 22.79 17.67 14.57
N ALA A 297 23.18 16.41 14.41
CA ALA A 297 22.51 15.47 13.52
C ALA A 297 21.06 15.23 13.94
N ILE A 298 20.79 15.00 15.23
CA ILE A 298 19.42 14.85 15.73
C ILE A 298 18.63 16.15 15.58
N LYS A 299 19.25 17.32 15.82
CA LYS A 299 18.61 18.63 15.61
C LYS A 299 18.14 18.79 14.17
N ASP A 300 18.96 18.40 13.18
CA ASP A 300 18.57 18.41 11.76
C ASP A 300 17.32 17.55 11.49
N ILE A 301 17.22 16.38 12.14
CA ILE A 301 16.05 15.49 12.03
C ILE A 301 14.80 16.14 12.63
N VAL A 302 14.90 16.72 13.83
CA VAL A 302 13.77 17.39 14.50
C VAL A 302 13.31 18.63 13.70
N GLU A 303 14.23 19.34 13.06
CA GLU A 303 13.91 20.47 12.18
C GLU A 303 13.17 20.00 10.91
N ARG A 304 13.70 18.96 10.26
CA ARG A 304 13.15 18.33 9.05
C ARG A 304 11.74 17.77 9.29
N HIS A 305 11.53 17.07 10.40
CA HIS A 305 10.32 16.33 10.69
C HIS A 305 9.43 17.05 11.71
N ALA A 306 8.48 17.83 11.22
CA ALA A 306 7.56 18.62 12.06
C ALA A 306 6.80 17.79 13.11
N GLY A 307 6.53 16.50 12.84
CA GLY A 307 5.90 15.57 13.80
C GLY A 307 6.64 15.50 15.14
N LEU A 308 7.98 15.41 15.12
CA LEU A 308 8.80 15.29 16.34
C LEU A 308 8.79 16.55 17.22
N ARG A 309 8.33 17.67 16.67
CA ARG A 309 8.19 18.95 17.37
C ARG A 309 6.73 19.43 17.43
N THR A 310 5.79 18.49 17.45
CA THR A 310 4.35 18.75 17.52
C THR A 310 3.82 18.59 18.94
N THR A 311 2.98 19.52 19.36
CA THR A 311 2.22 19.51 20.64
C THR A 311 0.73 19.34 20.38
N PHE A 312 -0.02 18.87 21.36
CA PHE A 312 -1.42 18.49 21.24
C PHE A 312 -2.28 19.31 22.18
N HIS A 313 -3.32 19.95 21.66
CA HIS A 313 -4.12 20.93 22.40
C HIS A 313 -5.59 20.63 22.25
N THR A 314 -6.35 20.77 23.34
CA THR A 314 -7.80 20.59 23.32
C THR A 314 -8.50 21.94 23.49
N HIS A 315 -9.44 22.24 22.60
CA HIS A 315 -10.30 23.42 22.69
C HIS A 315 -11.72 23.02 22.29
N ASP A 316 -12.72 23.39 23.10
CA ASP A 316 -14.14 23.06 22.90
C ASP A 316 -14.39 21.56 22.62
N GLY A 317 -13.71 20.69 23.37
CA GLY A 317 -13.83 19.23 23.25
C GLY A 317 -13.20 18.63 21.99
N LYS A 318 -12.47 19.43 21.20
CA LYS A 318 -11.72 18.95 20.02
C LYS A 318 -10.22 19.07 20.23
N THR A 319 -9.49 17.99 19.96
CA THR A 319 -8.02 17.99 20.01
C THR A 319 -7.46 18.33 18.63
N TYR A 320 -6.41 19.15 18.62
CA TYR A 320 -5.65 19.51 17.44
C TYR A 320 -4.15 19.38 17.71
N GLN A 321 -3.39 19.20 16.65
CA GLN A 321 -1.94 19.21 16.68
C GLN A 321 -1.40 20.59 16.27
N GLN A 322 -0.29 20.99 16.90
CA GLN A 322 0.37 22.26 16.63
C GLN A 322 1.89 22.13 16.69
N THR A 323 2.56 22.50 15.60
CA THR A 323 4.01 22.44 15.49
C THR A 323 4.68 23.59 16.26
N VAL A 324 5.74 23.28 16.99
CA VAL A 324 6.64 24.26 17.61
C VAL A 324 7.56 24.85 16.54
N PRO A 325 7.69 26.19 16.43
CA PRO A 325 8.61 26.82 15.49
C PRO A 325 10.07 26.40 15.75
N ILE A 326 10.85 26.24 14.67
CA ILE A 326 12.28 25.86 14.75
C ILE A 326 13.06 26.82 15.64
N SER A 327 12.79 28.12 15.55
CA SER A 327 13.43 29.16 16.37
C SER A 327 13.20 29.03 17.87
N ALA A 328 12.24 28.21 18.29
CA ALA A 328 11.94 27.95 19.71
C ALA A 328 12.46 26.58 20.18
N LEU A 329 13.09 25.76 19.33
CA LEU A 329 13.60 24.44 19.71
C LEU A 329 14.67 24.52 20.79
N ASP A 330 15.56 25.51 20.71
CA ASP A 330 16.63 25.71 21.70
C ASP A 330 16.11 26.17 23.08
N GLN A 331 14.82 26.54 23.17
CA GLN A 331 14.14 26.88 24.43
C GLN A 331 13.42 25.68 25.05
N LYS A 332 13.43 24.52 24.39
CA LYS A 332 12.81 23.28 24.86
C LYS A 332 13.91 22.31 25.31
N ASN A 333 13.65 21.60 26.41
CA ASN A 333 14.54 20.53 26.86
C ASN A 333 14.10 19.22 26.21
N TRP A 334 14.90 18.73 25.25
CA TRP A 334 14.63 17.47 24.55
C TRP A 334 15.90 16.65 24.30
N PHE A 335 17.09 17.20 24.59
CA PHE A 335 18.38 16.53 24.46
C PHE A 335 19.19 16.67 25.75
N TRP A 336 19.86 15.61 26.19
CA TRP A 336 20.78 15.61 27.33
C TRP A 336 22.02 14.77 27.04
N GLY A 337 23.21 15.34 27.27
CA GLY A 337 24.48 14.65 27.10
C GLY A 337 24.81 13.66 28.22
N SER A 338 25.86 12.86 28.06
CA SER A 338 26.25 11.85 29.07
C SER A 338 26.67 12.46 30.40
N ASN A 339 27.25 13.66 30.39
CA ASN A 339 27.65 14.38 31.60
C ASN A 339 26.47 14.81 32.47
N GLU A 340 25.31 15.07 31.87
CA GLU A 340 24.07 15.46 32.55
C GLU A 340 23.29 14.24 33.07
N SER A 341 23.68 13.03 32.67
CA SER A 341 22.90 11.79 32.85
C SER A 341 23.50 10.81 33.85
N LYS A 342 24.46 11.23 34.67
CA LYS A 342 25.26 10.33 35.55
C LYS A 342 24.44 9.42 36.48
N ASN A 343 23.25 9.85 36.90
CA ASN A 343 22.38 9.11 37.81
C ASN A 343 21.06 8.68 37.17
N ILE A 344 20.96 8.79 35.84
CA ILE A 344 19.76 8.41 35.09
C ILE A 344 19.98 7.02 34.51
N THR A 345 18.93 6.19 34.52
CA THR A 345 18.93 4.85 33.92
C THR A 345 17.94 4.80 32.76
N LEU A 346 18.02 3.75 31.93
CA LEU A 346 17.03 3.50 30.89
C LEU A 346 15.61 3.34 31.47
N ALA A 347 15.47 2.72 32.65
CA ALA A 347 14.19 2.59 33.34
C ALA A 347 13.62 3.96 33.78
N ASN A 348 14.48 4.91 34.18
CA ASN A 348 14.02 6.27 34.51
C ASN A 348 13.49 7.01 33.28
N GLU A 349 14.11 6.84 32.11
CA GLU A 349 13.59 7.44 30.88
C GLU A 349 12.34 6.70 30.38
N ALA A 350 12.30 5.37 30.42
CA ALA A 350 11.15 4.58 29.98
C ALA A 350 9.85 4.93 30.76
N SER A 351 9.98 5.17 32.06
CA SER A 351 8.87 5.55 32.95
C SER A 351 8.47 7.03 32.87
N TYR A 352 9.14 7.83 32.02
CA TYR A 352 8.86 9.26 31.91
C TYR A 352 7.45 9.53 31.38
N LYS A 353 6.65 10.30 32.11
CA LYS A 353 5.30 10.69 31.66
C LYS A 353 5.36 12.01 30.88
N PHE A 354 5.16 11.95 29.56
CA PHE A 354 5.06 13.15 28.74
C PHE A 354 3.82 13.99 29.07
N ASP A 355 3.95 15.32 29.06
CA ASP A 355 2.84 16.26 28.89
C ASP A 355 2.85 16.86 27.48
N LEU A 356 2.24 16.11 26.54
CA LEU A 356 2.17 16.43 25.11
C LEU A 356 1.56 17.81 24.77
N ARG A 357 0.93 18.49 25.74
CA ARG A 357 0.39 19.84 25.58
C ARG A 357 1.47 20.92 25.68
N HIS A 358 2.57 20.65 26.38
CA HIS A 358 3.52 21.68 26.79
C HIS A 358 4.97 21.36 26.40
N GLU A 359 5.31 20.09 26.20
CA GLU A 359 6.66 19.66 25.83
C GLU A 359 6.70 18.88 24.50
N LEU A 360 7.92 18.69 23.99
CA LEU A 360 8.10 17.93 22.77
C LEU A 360 7.92 16.43 23.05
N PRO A 361 7.31 15.68 22.13
CA PRO A 361 7.05 14.24 22.26
C PRO A 361 8.30 13.38 22.09
N ILE A 362 9.49 13.92 22.38
CA ILE A 362 10.79 13.30 22.15
C ILE A 362 11.77 13.69 23.26
N ARG A 363 12.53 12.70 23.72
CA ARG A 363 13.63 12.84 24.67
C ARG A 363 14.81 12.01 24.19
N ILE A 364 15.93 12.67 23.95
CA ILE A 364 17.17 12.08 23.51
C ILE A 364 18.18 12.23 24.65
N ARG A 365 18.59 11.11 25.22
CA ARG A 365 19.53 11.11 26.34
C ARG A 365 20.68 10.17 26.08
N LEU A 366 21.90 10.69 26.16
CA LEU A 366 23.09 9.86 26.20
C LEU A 366 23.39 9.50 27.65
N LEU A 367 23.64 8.23 27.90
CA LEU A 367 23.99 7.64 29.19
C LEU A 367 25.33 6.92 29.06
N ARG A 368 25.92 6.52 30.19
CA ARG A 368 27.03 5.58 30.22
C ARG A 368 26.63 4.34 31.00
N ASN A 369 26.81 3.17 30.41
CA ASN A 369 26.51 1.90 31.07
C ASN A 369 27.60 1.53 32.09
N ALA A 370 27.42 0.41 32.80
CA ALA A 370 28.37 -0.05 33.81
C ALA A 370 29.80 -0.30 33.30
N GLN A 371 29.96 -0.50 31.98
CA GLN A 371 31.26 -0.67 31.32
C GLN A 371 31.85 0.65 30.82
N GLY A 372 31.17 1.78 31.06
CA GLY A 372 31.57 3.11 30.60
C GLY A 372 31.21 3.43 29.14
N ARG A 373 30.56 2.51 28.41
CA ARG A 373 30.17 2.73 27.01
C ARG A 373 28.95 3.65 26.92
N GLN A 374 28.89 4.42 25.84
CA GLN A 374 27.76 5.30 25.57
C GLN A 374 26.52 4.50 25.17
N THR A 375 25.39 4.85 25.75
CA THR A 375 24.08 4.31 25.43
C THR A 375 23.14 5.46 25.12
N LEU A 376 22.41 5.36 24.01
CA LEU A 376 21.33 6.26 23.67
C LEU A 376 20.02 5.73 24.27
N SER A 377 19.32 6.56 25.03
CA SER A 377 17.87 6.46 25.21
C SER A 377 17.22 7.39 24.20
N PHE A 378 16.47 6.80 23.27
CA PHE A 378 15.61 7.49 22.33
C PHE A 378 14.16 7.22 22.74
N LEU A 379 13.67 8.04 23.67
CA LEU A 379 12.30 7.98 24.13
C LEU A 379 11.43 8.92 23.30
N VAL A 380 10.35 8.39 22.73
CA VAL A 380 9.43 9.15 21.89
C VAL A 380 8.01 8.70 22.14
N HIS A 381 7.04 9.62 22.08
CA HIS A 381 5.64 9.27 22.26
C HIS A 381 5.04 8.73 20.95
N HIS A 382 4.25 7.65 21.03
CA HIS A 382 3.72 6.97 19.85
C HIS A 382 2.79 7.85 18.97
N MET A 383 2.28 8.96 19.50
CA MET A 383 1.46 9.96 18.78
C MET A 383 2.17 10.64 17.59
N VAL A 384 3.51 10.58 17.52
CA VAL A 384 4.30 11.29 16.48
C VAL A 384 5.24 10.39 15.68
N ILE A 385 5.22 9.10 15.95
CA ILE A 385 6.10 8.13 15.32
C ILE A 385 5.41 6.78 15.24
N ASP A 386 5.69 6.05 14.18
CA ASP A 386 5.40 4.64 13.98
C ASP A 386 6.67 3.90 13.56
N GLU A 387 6.60 2.59 13.34
CA GLU A 387 7.76 1.80 12.92
C GLU A 387 8.37 2.28 11.59
N TRP A 388 7.52 2.67 10.63
CA TRP A 388 7.97 3.27 9.37
C TRP A 388 8.78 4.55 9.61
N SER A 389 8.27 5.41 10.49
CA SER A 389 8.95 6.65 10.89
C SER A 389 10.27 6.38 11.58
N LEU A 390 10.36 5.34 12.42
CA LEU A 390 11.63 4.96 13.06
C LEU A 390 12.70 4.62 12.03
N ASN A 391 12.37 3.79 11.03
CA ASN A 391 13.29 3.46 9.95
C ASN A 391 13.73 4.71 9.16
N THR A 392 12.80 5.62 8.91
CA THR A 392 13.07 6.92 8.25
C THR A 392 14.01 7.78 9.10
N ILE A 393 13.74 7.93 10.39
CA ILE A 393 14.54 8.71 11.34
C ILE A 393 15.96 8.16 11.44
N MET A 394 16.11 6.84 11.56
CA MET A 394 17.44 6.23 11.68
C MET A 394 18.24 6.32 10.37
N SER A 395 17.58 6.29 9.22
CA SER A 395 18.22 6.56 7.93
C SER A 395 18.70 8.02 7.83
N ASP A 396 17.81 8.97 8.16
CA ASP A 396 18.14 10.40 8.17
C ASP A 396 19.25 10.71 9.19
N LEU A 397 19.29 10.01 10.33
CA LEU A 397 20.36 10.13 11.32
C LEU A 397 21.72 9.72 10.77
N ARG A 398 21.81 8.59 10.04
CA ARG A 398 23.06 8.17 9.40
C ARG A 398 23.56 9.24 8.42
N HIS A 399 22.67 9.78 7.61
CA HIS A 399 22.98 10.83 6.63
C HIS A 399 23.41 12.13 7.32
N ALA A 400 22.63 12.61 8.28
CA ALA A 400 22.91 13.84 9.02
C ALA A 400 24.21 13.74 9.83
N TYR A 401 24.44 12.61 10.49
CA TYR A 401 25.66 12.37 11.25
C TYR A 401 26.90 12.39 10.35
N LEU A 402 26.84 11.76 9.18
CA LEU A 402 27.94 11.79 8.20
C LEU A 402 28.18 13.21 7.68
N ALA A 403 27.13 13.96 7.34
CA ALA A 403 27.28 15.34 6.87
C ALA A 403 27.92 16.23 7.95
N ARG A 404 27.40 16.17 9.18
CA ARG A 404 27.90 16.96 10.32
C ARG A 404 29.31 16.56 10.74
N SER A 405 29.65 15.28 10.63
CA SER A 405 31.02 14.78 10.82
C SER A 405 32.01 15.38 9.83
N ASN A 406 31.56 15.74 8.63
CA ASN A 406 32.35 16.44 7.62
C ASN A 406 32.17 17.96 7.69
N GLU A 407 31.70 18.50 8.82
CA GLU A 407 31.47 19.93 9.06
C GLU A 407 30.49 20.57 8.05
N LYS A 408 29.54 19.78 7.52
CA LYS A 408 28.51 20.23 6.58
C LYS A 408 27.11 20.07 7.18
N THR A 409 26.17 20.87 6.70
CA THR A 409 24.74 20.62 6.91
C THR A 409 24.28 19.49 5.98
N PRO A 410 23.37 18.60 6.42
CA PRO A 410 22.80 17.60 5.52
C PRO A 410 22.05 18.26 4.37
N MET A 411 22.21 17.72 3.17
CA MET A 411 21.40 18.07 2.01
C MET A 411 20.32 17.02 1.84
N TRP A 412 19.06 17.46 1.77
CA TRP A 412 17.92 16.59 1.56
C TRP A 412 17.46 16.67 0.11
N GLU A 413 17.13 15.52 -0.50
CA GLU A 413 16.67 15.45 -1.88
C GLU A 413 15.33 16.18 -2.08
N ALA A 414 14.43 16.00 -1.12
CA ALA A 414 13.12 16.65 -1.09
C ALA A 414 12.74 17.12 0.33
N PRO A 415 11.86 18.13 0.45
CA PRO A 415 11.21 18.45 1.71
C PRO A 415 10.38 17.26 2.20
N ALA A 416 10.44 16.97 3.50
CA ALA A 416 9.53 16.00 4.10
C ALA A 416 8.14 16.61 4.21
N HIS A 417 7.12 15.89 3.75
CA HIS A 417 5.73 16.25 4.00
C HIS A 417 5.41 16.12 5.50
N THR A 418 4.35 16.79 5.95
CA THR A 418 3.98 16.82 7.36
C THR A 418 2.75 15.97 7.64
N ILE A 419 2.71 15.34 8.82
CA ILE A 419 1.50 14.65 9.32
C ILE A 419 0.29 15.60 9.44
N HIS A 420 0.55 16.91 9.54
CA HIS A 420 -0.48 17.97 9.58
C HIS A 420 -1.14 18.15 8.22
N ASP A 421 -0.35 18.15 7.14
CA ASP A 421 -0.89 18.19 5.78
C ASP A 421 -1.67 16.91 5.46
N PHE A 422 -1.16 15.75 5.90
CA PHE A 422 -1.88 14.49 5.77
C PHE A 422 -3.24 14.52 6.49
N SER A 423 -3.30 15.03 7.73
CA SER A 423 -4.57 15.07 8.47
C SER A 423 -5.60 16.01 7.83
N LEU A 424 -5.17 17.12 7.25
CA LEU A 424 -6.04 18.02 6.48
C LEU A 424 -6.56 17.37 5.20
N LEU A 425 -5.70 16.62 4.49
CA LEU A 425 -6.10 15.85 3.32
C LEU A 425 -7.12 14.77 3.68
N GLN A 426 -6.83 13.98 4.72
CA GLN A 426 -7.71 12.93 5.23
C GLN A 426 -9.06 13.48 5.67
N GLN A 427 -9.08 14.63 6.36
CA GLN A 427 -10.32 15.29 6.76
C GLN A 427 -11.16 15.71 5.53
N LYS A 428 -10.52 16.21 4.47
CA LYS A 428 -11.19 16.63 3.24
C LYS A 428 -11.77 15.43 2.48
N GLN A 429 -11.05 14.31 2.45
CA GLN A 429 -11.51 13.07 1.82
C GLN A 429 -12.66 12.41 2.61
N GLY A 430 -12.63 12.53 3.93
CA GLY A 430 -13.58 11.86 4.81
C GLY A 430 -13.28 10.36 4.93
N ILE A 431 -14.10 9.68 5.74
CA ILE A 431 -13.95 8.24 5.98
C ILE A 431 -14.59 7.47 4.83
N ASN A 432 -13.85 6.54 4.23
CA ASN A 432 -14.37 5.72 3.13
C ASN A 432 -15.35 4.65 3.65
N GLN A 433 -16.62 4.80 3.30
CA GLN A 433 -17.67 3.89 3.76
C GLN A 433 -17.52 2.47 3.21
N ASN A 434 -16.96 2.29 2.00
CA ASN A 434 -16.74 0.96 1.44
C ASN A 434 -15.70 0.18 2.26
N HIS A 435 -14.70 0.88 2.80
CA HIS A 435 -13.68 0.27 3.64
C HIS A 435 -14.25 -0.12 5.01
N ILE A 436 -15.12 0.71 5.59
CA ILE A 436 -15.91 0.31 6.76
C ILE A 436 -16.73 -0.95 6.46
N ASN A 437 -17.46 -0.97 5.35
CA ASN A 437 -18.34 -2.09 4.99
C ASN A 437 -17.57 -3.41 4.89
N TYR A 438 -16.41 -3.40 4.21
CA TYR A 438 -15.52 -4.56 4.12
C TYR A 438 -15.21 -5.16 5.50
N TRP A 439 -14.76 -4.32 6.44
CA TRP A 439 -14.42 -4.78 7.78
C TRP A 439 -15.63 -5.21 8.60
N THR A 440 -16.75 -4.49 8.49
CA THR A 440 -17.97 -4.88 9.19
C THR A 440 -18.50 -6.21 8.68
N ASP A 441 -18.40 -6.50 7.38
CA ASP A 441 -18.80 -7.78 6.80
C ASP A 441 -17.89 -8.92 7.27
N MET A 442 -16.56 -8.71 7.29
CA MET A 442 -15.59 -9.68 7.79
C MET A 442 -15.81 -10.04 9.27
N LEU A 443 -16.10 -9.04 10.10
CA LEU A 443 -16.15 -9.20 11.57
C LEU A 443 -17.56 -9.41 12.12
N LYS A 444 -18.59 -9.42 11.27
CA LYS A 444 -19.98 -9.56 11.70
C LYS A 444 -20.22 -10.87 12.45
N GLY A 445 -20.63 -10.76 13.71
CA GLY A 445 -20.95 -11.92 14.55
C GLY A 445 -19.73 -12.74 14.95
N ALA A 446 -18.52 -12.17 14.90
CA ALA A 446 -17.32 -12.80 15.43
C ALA A 446 -17.36 -12.89 16.96
N THR A 447 -16.82 -13.98 17.51
CA THR A 447 -16.59 -14.13 18.96
C THR A 447 -15.57 -13.10 19.42
N LYS A 448 -15.96 -12.28 20.41
CA LYS A 448 -15.10 -11.23 20.98
C LYS A 448 -14.13 -11.81 22.01
N GLY A 449 -12.90 -11.30 22.02
CA GLY A 449 -11.86 -11.69 22.96
C GLY A 449 -11.38 -13.13 22.79
N LEU A 450 -10.66 -13.63 23.79
CA LEU A 450 -10.15 -14.99 23.85
C LEU A 450 -10.45 -15.59 25.22
N GLN A 451 -11.07 -16.77 25.20
CA GLN A 451 -11.25 -17.62 26.38
C GLN A 451 -10.55 -18.96 26.12
N LEU A 452 -9.48 -19.21 26.87
CA LEU A 452 -8.83 -20.52 26.93
C LEU A 452 -9.20 -21.18 28.26
N ALA A 453 -9.60 -22.44 28.22
CA ALA A 453 -9.93 -23.18 29.43
C ALA A 453 -8.70 -23.26 30.35
N THR A 454 -8.75 -22.59 31.50
CA THR A 454 -7.74 -22.72 32.56
C THR A 454 -8.24 -23.69 33.62
N PRO A 455 -7.42 -24.65 34.08
CA PRO A 455 -7.79 -25.50 35.21
C PRO A 455 -8.01 -24.63 36.46
N ASN A 456 -9.26 -24.54 36.92
CA ASN A 456 -9.72 -23.97 38.20
C ASN A 456 -8.73 -23.03 38.92
N GLN A 457 -8.80 -21.74 38.61
CA GLN A 457 -8.35 -20.70 39.54
C GLN A 457 -9.48 -19.70 39.74
N ALA A 458 -9.93 -19.60 41.00
CA ALA A 458 -10.74 -18.46 41.44
C ALA A 458 -9.81 -17.25 41.45
N PHE A 459 -10.06 -16.27 40.58
CA PHE A 459 -9.28 -15.05 40.55
C PHE A 459 -9.70 -14.12 41.69
N ASP A 460 -8.72 -13.68 42.47
CA ASP A 460 -8.92 -12.64 43.45
C ASP A 460 -8.92 -11.29 42.72
N ILE A 461 -10.10 -10.68 42.59
CA ILE A 461 -10.37 -9.43 41.87
C ILE A 461 -9.77 -8.20 42.59
N SER A 462 -8.97 -8.43 43.64
CA SER A 462 -8.42 -7.42 44.53
C SER A 462 -7.15 -6.74 44.00
N GLU A 463 -6.42 -7.36 43.05
CA GLU A 463 -5.22 -6.76 42.45
C GLU A 463 -5.60 -5.72 41.38
N LYS A 464 -5.36 -4.44 41.69
CA LYS A 464 -5.70 -3.30 40.82
C LYS A 464 -4.82 -3.18 39.57
N THR A 465 -3.73 -3.92 39.48
CA THR A 465 -2.81 -3.87 38.34
C THR A 465 -2.53 -5.28 37.83
N PRO A 466 -2.83 -5.58 36.54
CA PRO A 466 -2.58 -6.91 36.00
C PRO A 466 -1.07 -7.17 35.93
N GLN A 467 -0.60 -8.24 36.56
CA GLN A 467 0.80 -8.67 36.41
C GLN A 467 1.05 -9.07 34.95
N VAL A 468 1.91 -8.32 34.25
CA VAL A 468 2.37 -8.63 32.90
C VAL A 468 3.69 -9.40 32.99
N LYS A 469 3.84 -10.42 32.15
CA LYS A 469 5.06 -11.22 32.00
C LYS A 469 5.35 -11.39 30.52
N TRP A 470 6.56 -11.86 30.22
CA TRP A 470 6.92 -12.21 28.85
C TRP A 470 7.78 -13.48 28.80
N LEU A 471 7.75 -14.14 27.64
CA LEU A 471 8.63 -15.24 27.25
C LEU A 471 9.25 -14.92 25.89
N GLU A 472 10.42 -15.49 25.59
CA GLU A 472 11.05 -15.39 24.28
C GLU A 472 11.30 -16.78 23.72
N LEU A 473 10.80 -17.00 22.50
CA LEU A 473 11.13 -18.14 21.66
C LEU A 473 12.23 -17.73 20.69
N LYS A 474 13.42 -18.29 20.88
CA LYS A 474 14.55 -18.11 19.94
C LYS A 474 14.55 -19.25 18.94
N PHE A 475 14.63 -18.90 17.67
CA PHE A 475 14.80 -19.88 16.60
C PHE A 475 16.28 -19.96 16.21
N GLU A 476 16.75 -21.16 15.87
CA GLU A 476 18.09 -21.33 15.32
C GLU A 476 18.23 -20.58 13.99
N SER A 477 19.42 -20.11 13.65
CA SER A 477 19.66 -19.31 12.42
C SER A 477 19.20 -20.03 11.15
N GLU A 478 19.28 -21.37 11.09
CA GLU A 478 18.80 -22.14 9.94
C GLU A 478 17.27 -22.11 9.78
N MET A 479 16.53 -21.87 10.85
CA MET A 479 15.07 -21.88 10.85
C MET A 479 14.52 -20.77 9.95
N HIS A 480 15.14 -19.59 9.95
CA HIS A 480 14.73 -18.48 9.09
C HIS A 480 14.74 -18.90 7.61
N ASN A 481 15.85 -19.48 7.12
CA ASN A 481 15.96 -19.93 5.74
C ASN A 481 14.93 -21.02 5.38
N LYS A 482 14.66 -21.94 6.30
CA LYS A 482 13.65 -23.01 6.12
C LYS A 482 12.24 -22.42 6.03
N LEU A 483 11.88 -21.52 6.94
CA LEU A 483 10.59 -20.84 6.94
C LEU A 483 10.42 -19.91 5.73
N ALA A 484 11.47 -19.19 5.33
CA ALA A 484 11.46 -18.37 4.12
C ALA A 484 11.18 -19.22 2.87
N LYS A 485 11.85 -20.36 2.75
CA LYS A 485 11.62 -21.31 1.66
C LYS A 485 10.21 -21.89 1.68
N PHE A 486 9.72 -22.31 2.85
CA PHE A 486 8.37 -22.82 3.02
C PHE A 486 7.32 -21.77 2.66
N ALA A 487 7.50 -20.53 3.12
CA ALA A 487 6.62 -19.40 2.81
C ALA A 487 6.56 -19.17 1.29
N ARG A 488 7.70 -19.18 0.59
CA ARG A 488 7.76 -19.07 -0.89
C ARG A 488 7.04 -20.20 -1.60
N GLN A 489 7.24 -21.45 -1.18
CA GLN A 489 6.54 -22.61 -1.76
C GLN A 489 5.01 -22.51 -1.66
N HIS A 490 4.51 -21.73 -0.71
CA HIS A 490 3.10 -21.50 -0.45
C HIS A 490 2.61 -20.10 -0.80
N ASN A 491 3.38 -19.30 -1.57
CA ASN A 491 3.05 -17.91 -1.93
C ASN A 491 2.63 -17.06 -0.72
N ALA A 492 3.37 -17.19 0.38
CA ALA A 492 3.10 -16.54 1.66
C ALA A 492 4.35 -15.81 2.18
N SER A 493 4.15 -14.96 3.18
CA SER A 493 5.25 -14.34 3.93
C SER A 493 5.61 -15.16 5.17
N ILE A 494 6.82 -14.99 5.71
CA ILE A 494 7.20 -15.57 7.02
C ILE A 494 6.22 -15.11 8.11
N PHE A 495 5.79 -13.85 8.07
CA PHE A 495 4.75 -13.34 8.96
C PHE A 495 3.47 -14.19 8.89
N THR A 496 2.97 -14.48 7.69
CA THR A 496 1.77 -15.30 7.49
C THR A 496 1.96 -16.73 8.01
N VAL A 497 3.15 -17.32 7.83
CA VAL A 497 3.47 -18.66 8.35
C VAL A 497 3.43 -18.68 9.87
N LEU A 498 4.12 -17.73 10.52
CA LEU A 498 4.16 -17.63 11.98
C LEU A 498 2.79 -17.25 12.57
N TYR A 499 2.07 -16.34 11.92
CA TYR A 499 0.70 -16.00 12.25
C TYR A 499 -0.19 -17.25 12.24
N THR A 500 -0.08 -18.06 11.19
CA THR A 500 -0.84 -19.32 11.04
C THR A 500 -0.47 -20.31 12.14
N ALA A 501 0.82 -20.45 12.46
CA ALA A 501 1.29 -21.31 13.56
C ALA A 501 0.78 -20.85 14.93
N ILE A 502 0.70 -19.53 15.18
CA ILE A 502 0.12 -18.98 16.41
C ILE A 502 -1.39 -19.26 16.46
N ALA A 503 -2.12 -19.01 15.37
CA ALA A 503 -3.55 -19.25 15.28
C ALA A 503 -3.89 -20.74 15.50
N ASP A 504 -3.15 -21.64 14.85
CA ASP A 504 -3.30 -23.09 15.00
C ASP A 504 -2.94 -23.58 16.42
N ALA A 505 -1.87 -23.04 17.03
CA ALA A 505 -1.52 -23.36 18.41
C ALA A 505 -2.63 -22.96 19.40
N LEU A 506 -3.22 -21.77 19.22
CA LEU A 506 -4.35 -21.30 20.03
C LEU A 506 -5.61 -22.15 19.80
N HIS A 507 -5.88 -22.52 18.55
CA HIS A 507 -6.94 -23.47 18.22
C HIS A 507 -6.76 -24.81 18.94
N LYS A 508 -5.58 -25.42 18.83
CA LYS A 508 -5.24 -26.69 19.50
C LYS A 508 -5.28 -26.58 21.03
N GLN A 509 -4.93 -25.42 21.58
CA GLN A 509 -4.96 -25.16 23.02
C GLN A 509 -6.41 -25.04 23.56
N GLY A 510 -7.28 -24.33 22.84
CA GLY A 510 -8.63 -23.99 23.31
C GLY A 510 -9.78 -24.76 22.66
N GLN A 511 -9.51 -25.60 21.66
CA GLN A 511 -10.52 -26.17 20.75
C GLN A 511 -11.41 -25.09 20.12
N LEU A 512 -10.80 -23.97 19.74
CA LEU A 512 -11.51 -22.78 19.26
C LEU A 512 -12.17 -23.07 17.91
N LYS A 513 -13.44 -22.73 17.73
CA LYS A 513 -14.08 -22.79 16.39
C LYS A 513 -13.72 -21.59 15.52
N GLU A 514 -13.41 -20.47 16.17
CA GLU A 514 -12.95 -19.25 15.53
C GLU A 514 -12.13 -18.41 16.51
N ILE A 515 -11.36 -17.47 15.98
CA ILE A 515 -10.62 -16.48 16.75
C ILE A 515 -10.55 -15.16 15.97
N VAL A 516 -10.62 -14.03 16.67
CA VAL A 516 -10.27 -12.71 16.11
C VAL A 516 -8.88 -12.34 16.61
N ILE A 517 -7.98 -12.11 15.68
CA ILE A 517 -6.60 -11.71 15.97
C ILE A 517 -6.39 -10.31 15.40
N GLY A 518 -5.85 -9.42 16.21
CA GLY A 518 -5.42 -8.09 15.78
C GLY A 518 -4.02 -8.12 15.18
N THR A 519 -3.78 -7.22 14.24
CA THR A 519 -2.42 -6.91 13.75
C THR A 519 -2.31 -5.44 13.39
N SER A 520 -1.09 -4.94 13.26
CA SER A 520 -0.83 -3.57 12.80
C SER A 520 -0.86 -3.51 11.28
N ALA A 521 -1.26 -2.36 10.76
CA ALA A 521 -1.05 -2.00 9.36
C ALA A 521 -0.47 -0.59 9.30
N SER A 522 0.31 -0.29 8.26
CA SER A 522 1.03 0.99 8.17
C SER A 522 0.08 2.20 8.19
N GLY A 523 -1.15 2.04 7.67
CA GLY A 523 -2.09 3.14 7.41
C GLY A 523 -1.59 4.15 6.37
N ARG A 524 -0.43 3.89 5.74
CA ARG A 524 0.18 4.73 4.71
C ARG A 524 -0.15 4.15 3.33
N THR A 525 -1.15 4.72 2.69
CA THR A 525 -1.56 4.33 1.33
C THR A 525 -1.15 5.35 0.27
N ASP A 526 -0.80 6.57 0.69
CA ASP A 526 -0.38 7.65 -0.19
C ASP A 526 1.16 7.79 -0.19
N PRO A 527 1.81 7.54 -1.34
CA PRO A 527 3.27 7.62 -1.49
C PRO A 527 3.86 9.00 -1.20
N GLU A 528 3.08 10.07 -1.34
CA GLU A 528 3.54 11.42 -0.98
C GLU A 528 3.95 11.47 0.52
N PHE A 529 3.41 10.59 1.37
CA PHE A 529 3.68 10.59 2.80
C PHE A 529 4.62 9.48 3.28
N PHE A 530 5.24 8.70 2.38
CA PHE A 530 6.16 7.63 2.79
C PHE A 530 7.39 8.13 3.55
N ASP A 531 7.88 9.33 3.28
CA ASP A 531 9.01 9.93 4.01
C ASP A 531 8.56 10.86 5.15
N THR A 532 7.26 10.87 5.48
CA THR A 532 6.72 11.66 6.59
C THR A 532 6.92 10.93 7.91
N VAL A 533 7.47 11.63 8.92
CA VAL A 533 7.50 11.14 10.30
C VAL A 533 6.21 11.56 11.02
N GLY A 534 5.47 10.57 11.51
CA GLY A 534 4.17 10.73 12.15
C GLY A 534 3.55 9.39 12.55
N TYR A 535 2.40 9.43 13.22
CA TYR A 535 1.65 8.22 13.57
C TYR A 535 0.57 7.93 12.51
N PHE A 536 0.82 6.93 11.68
CA PHE A 536 -0.13 6.46 10.66
C PHE A 536 -0.72 5.08 10.98
N THR A 537 -0.04 4.29 11.81
CA THR A 537 -0.40 2.90 12.09
C THR A 537 -1.85 2.76 12.54
N THR A 538 -2.58 1.88 11.85
CA THR A 538 -3.90 1.42 12.25
C THR A 538 -3.79 0.01 12.84
N MET A 539 -4.78 -0.37 13.64
CA MET A 539 -4.99 -1.77 14.01
C MET A 539 -6.10 -2.33 13.14
N VAL A 540 -5.86 -3.49 12.54
CA VAL A 540 -6.86 -4.27 11.82
C VAL A 540 -7.11 -5.59 12.56
N ALA A 541 -8.23 -6.24 12.28
CA ALA A 541 -8.63 -7.46 12.95
C ALA A 541 -9.08 -8.51 11.94
N HIS A 542 -8.57 -9.72 12.07
CA HIS A 542 -8.82 -10.82 11.16
C HIS A 542 -9.57 -11.93 11.89
N ARG A 543 -10.75 -12.30 11.37
CA ARG A 543 -11.56 -13.42 11.88
C ARG A 543 -11.14 -14.71 11.18
N THR A 544 -10.49 -15.60 11.92
CA THR A 544 -10.12 -16.94 11.44
C THR A 544 -11.13 -17.95 11.95
N VAL A 545 -11.72 -18.75 11.03
CA VAL A 545 -12.61 -19.87 11.36
C VAL A 545 -11.86 -21.17 11.12
N PHE A 546 -11.90 -22.08 12.08
CA PHE A 546 -11.18 -23.36 12.03
C PHE A 546 -12.13 -24.50 11.64
N ASN A 547 -11.78 -25.26 10.59
CA ASN A 547 -12.47 -26.52 10.29
C ASN A 547 -11.62 -27.71 10.75
N PRO A 548 -12.19 -28.71 11.43
CA PRO A 548 -11.43 -29.86 11.96
C PRO A 548 -10.71 -30.73 10.91
N ILE A 549 -11.01 -30.54 9.62
CA ILE A 549 -10.46 -31.34 8.51
C ILE A 549 -9.39 -30.53 7.74
N ASP A 550 -9.25 -29.23 8.01
CA ASP A 550 -8.28 -28.38 7.31
C ASP A 550 -6.85 -28.80 7.67
N SER A 551 -6.00 -28.95 6.66
CA SER A 551 -4.56 -29.08 6.87
C SER A 551 -3.94 -27.73 7.23
N PHE A 552 -2.74 -27.73 7.80
CA PHE A 552 -1.98 -26.49 8.04
C PHE A 552 -1.82 -25.66 6.76
N GLN A 553 -1.52 -26.31 5.63
CA GLN A 553 -1.37 -25.63 4.34
C GLN A 553 -2.67 -24.97 3.87
N SER A 554 -3.82 -25.61 4.13
CA SER A 554 -5.14 -25.03 3.81
C SER A 554 -5.43 -23.81 4.68
N LEU A 555 -5.13 -23.90 5.98
CA LEU A 555 -5.24 -22.77 6.91
C LEU A 555 -4.31 -21.61 6.51
N LEU A 556 -3.06 -21.91 6.15
CA LEU A 556 -2.08 -20.93 5.68
C LEU A 556 -2.57 -20.20 4.44
N GLN A 557 -3.12 -20.93 3.46
CA GLN A 557 -3.64 -20.31 2.24
C GLN A 557 -4.82 -19.37 2.53
N ASN A 558 -5.73 -19.79 3.42
CA ASN A 558 -6.89 -18.98 3.83
C ASN A 558 -6.44 -17.72 4.57
N ILE A 559 -5.52 -17.84 5.52
CA ILE A 559 -4.97 -16.71 6.28
C ILE A 559 -4.16 -15.78 5.37
N SER A 560 -3.34 -16.31 4.47
CA SER A 560 -2.59 -15.52 3.47
C SER A 560 -3.53 -14.66 2.63
N THR A 561 -4.59 -15.28 2.08
CA THR A 561 -5.60 -14.59 1.28
C THR A 561 -6.31 -13.51 2.09
N MET A 562 -6.77 -13.83 3.30
CA MET A 562 -7.44 -12.88 4.19
C MET A 562 -6.56 -11.67 4.54
N ILE A 563 -5.30 -11.88 4.94
CA ILE A 563 -4.39 -10.79 5.29
C ILE A 563 -4.17 -9.90 4.05
N ASN A 564 -3.84 -10.51 2.90
CA ASN A 564 -3.52 -9.78 1.67
C ASN A 564 -4.72 -8.96 1.15
N ASP A 565 -5.92 -9.55 1.12
CA ASP A 565 -7.13 -8.87 0.65
C ASP A 565 -7.52 -7.69 1.56
N SER A 566 -7.17 -7.77 2.83
CA SER A 566 -7.54 -6.76 3.82
C SER A 566 -6.68 -5.49 3.79
N MET A 567 -5.46 -5.56 3.24
CA MET A 567 -4.50 -4.45 3.27
C MET A 567 -4.99 -3.20 2.53
N ALA A 568 -5.79 -3.37 1.47
CA ALA A 568 -6.36 -2.25 0.71
C ALA A 568 -7.37 -1.41 1.52
N TYR A 569 -7.85 -1.94 2.65
CA TYR A 569 -8.86 -1.34 3.52
C TYR A 569 -8.29 -0.91 4.87
N ALA A 570 -6.98 -1.01 5.06
CA ALA A 570 -6.32 -0.80 6.35
C ALA A 570 -6.12 0.67 6.74
N ASP A 571 -6.70 1.62 6.00
CA ASP A 571 -6.71 3.05 6.30
C ASP A 571 -7.74 3.44 7.39
N ILE A 572 -8.64 2.51 7.74
CA ILE A 572 -9.68 2.72 8.77
C ILE A 572 -9.23 2.18 10.12
N PRO A 573 -9.12 3.02 11.18
CA PRO A 573 -8.78 2.52 12.51
C PRO A 573 -9.90 1.67 13.13
N ILE A 574 -9.52 0.71 13.98
CA ILE A 574 -10.41 -0.29 14.58
C ILE A 574 -11.60 0.30 15.35
N ASN A 575 -11.47 1.46 15.99
CA ASN A 575 -12.58 2.08 16.72
C ASN A 575 -13.76 2.46 15.80
N HIS A 576 -13.50 2.89 14.57
CA HIS A 576 -14.55 3.18 13.59
C HIS A 576 -15.27 1.90 13.17
N ILE A 577 -14.52 0.81 12.98
CA ILE A 577 -15.05 -0.51 12.65
C ILE A 577 -15.91 -1.05 13.80
N GLN A 578 -15.40 -1.01 15.04
CA GLN A 578 -16.14 -1.45 16.24
C GLN A 578 -17.42 -0.64 16.46
N LYS A 579 -17.37 0.68 16.28
CA LYS A 579 -18.55 1.54 16.35
C LYS A 579 -19.59 1.17 15.29
N ALA A 580 -19.15 0.87 14.06
CA ALA A 580 -20.04 0.43 12.99
C ALA A 580 -20.65 -0.97 13.24
N LEU A 581 -19.95 -1.84 13.98
CA LEU A 581 -20.46 -3.11 14.51
C LEU A 581 -21.43 -2.93 15.70
N GLY A 582 -21.64 -1.70 16.17
CA GLY A 582 -22.51 -1.40 17.31
C GLY A 582 -21.87 -1.61 18.67
N MET A 583 -20.53 -1.67 18.74
CA MET A 583 -19.81 -1.78 20.01
C MET A 583 -19.72 -0.44 20.74
N HIS A 584 -19.79 -0.49 22.06
CA HIS A 584 -19.52 0.63 22.95
C HIS A 584 -18.03 0.68 23.34
N ALA A 585 -17.53 1.87 23.68
CA ALA A 585 -16.11 2.07 23.97
C ALA A 585 -15.63 1.34 25.24
N ASP A 586 -16.53 1.12 26.21
CA ASP A 586 -16.28 0.38 27.45
C ASP A 586 -16.17 -1.13 27.25
N GLU A 587 -16.54 -1.66 26.08
CA GLU A 587 -16.34 -3.07 25.72
C GLU A 587 -14.88 -3.40 25.36
N GLY A 588 -14.01 -2.39 25.19
CA GLY A 588 -12.62 -2.58 24.81
C GLY A 588 -12.42 -3.00 23.35
N LEU A 589 -11.31 -3.71 23.07
CA LEU A 589 -11.01 -4.22 21.73
C LEU A 589 -11.75 -5.53 21.46
N LEU A 590 -12.11 -5.77 20.20
CA LEU A 590 -12.78 -6.99 19.74
C LEU A 590 -11.91 -8.25 19.92
N PHE A 591 -10.59 -8.07 19.99
CA PHE A 591 -9.59 -9.14 20.07
C PHE A 591 -8.73 -9.00 21.34
N ASP A 592 -8.27 -10.15 21.83
CA ASP A 592 -7.31 -10.23 22.94
C ASP A 592 -5.90 -10.63 22.49
N VAL A 593 -5.80 -11.18 21.28
CA VAL A 593 -4.54 -11.63 20.68
C VAL A 593 -4.11 -10.59 19.66
N PHE A 594 -2.87 -10.15 19.77
CA PHE A 594 -2.25 -9.26 18.81
C PHE A 594 -0.96 -9.89 18.27
N ILE A 595 -0.78 -9.89 16.95
CA ILE A 595 0.42 -10.42 16.30
C ILE A 595 1.04 -9.31 15.46
N HIS A 596 2.33 -9.09 15.65
CA HIS A 596 3.09 -8.09 14.92
C HIS A 596 4.46 -8.65 14.51
N ILE A 597 5.03 -8.13 13.43
CA ILE A 597 6.39 -8.45 12.98
C ILE A 597 7.21 -7.18 12.83
N HIS A 598 8.44 -7.25 13.33
CA HIS A 598 9.49 -6.27 13.17
C HIS A 598 10.55 -6.84 12.23
N SER A 599 10.58 -6.39 10.98
CA SER A 599 11.55 -6.83 9.98
C SER A 599 12.63 -5.78 9.77
N ASN A 600 13.90 -6.18 9.91
CA ASN A 600 15.10 -5.38 9.70
C ASN A 600 15.11 -4.07 10.53
N ASN A 601 15.11 -4.21 11.86
CA ASN A 601 15.03 -3.07 12.76
C ASN A 601 16.23 -2.11 12.60
N ALA A 602 15.97 -0.85 12.24
CA ALA A 602 16.99 0.19 12.04
C ALA A 602 17.77 0.61 13.31
N LEU A 603 17.40 0.05 14.48
CA LEU A 603 18.12 0.20 15.76
C LEU A 603 19.36 -0.70 15.88
N ASN A 604 19.66 -1.50 14.86
CA ASN A 604 20.98 -2.13 14.67
C ASN A 604 21.62 -1.55 13.40
N GLY A 605 22.89 -1.16 13.45
CA GLY A 605 23.54 -0.58 12.28
C GLY A 605 24.87 0.10 12.57
N VAL A 606 25.27 1.01 11.68
CA VAL A 606 26.56 1.70 11.73
C VAL A 606 26.36 3.18 11.40
N LEU A 607 26.94 4.07 12.22
CA LEU A 607 27.16 5.47 11.86
C LEU A 607 28.54 5.61 11.20
N LYS A 608 28.65 6.43 10.15
CA LYS A 608 29.92 6.71 9.48
C LYS A 608 30.52 8.02 10.01
N ALA A 609 31.77 7.97 10.46
CA ALA A 609 32.57 9.13 10.86
C ALA A 609 33.63 9.46 9.78
N PRO A 610 34.37 10.58 9.89
CA PRO A 610 35.33 11.00 8.87
C PRO A 610 36.38 9.92 8.62
N HIS A 611 36.92 9.89 7.39
CA HIS A 611 37.89 8.88 6.94
C HIS A 611 37.32 7.44 6.88
N GLY A 612 36.00 7.29 6.85
CA GLY A 612 35.35 5.98 6.70
C GLY A 612 35.39 5.12 7.97
N ARG A 613 35.57 5.74 9.15
CA ARG A 613 35.49 5.04 10.44
C ARG A 613 34.04 4.66 10.73
N ASP A 614 33.84 3.41 11.06
CA ASP A 614 32.54 2.86 11.42
C ASP A 614 32.32 2.94 12.93
N ILE A 615 31.13 3.39 13.34
CA ILE A 615 30.67 3.38 14.73
C ILE A 615 29.45 2.46 14.78
N PRO A 616 29.65 1.15 15.04
CA PRO A 616 28.56 0.21 15.12
C PRO A 616 27.69 0.47 16.35
N TYR A 617 26.41 0.19 16.21
CA TYR A 617 25.44 0.30 17.29
C TYR A 617 24.44 -0.84 17.25
N ARG A 618 23.95 -1.23 18.43
CA ARG A 618 23.00 -2.33 18.59
C ARG A 618 21.87 -1.98 19.53
N GLN A 619 20.69 -2.49 19.23
CA GLN A 619 19.51 -2.29 20.06
C GLN A 619 19.69 -2.96 21.43
N ILE A 620 19.25 -2.27 22.47
CA ILE A 620 18.96 -2.86 23.77
C ILE A 620 17.46 -3.07 23.86
N LEU A 621 17.01 -4.30 24.10
CA LEU A 621 15.59 -4.59 24.27
C LEU A 621 15.08 -4.01 25.59
N PRO A 622 13.91 -3.35 25.60
CA PRO A 622 13.33 -2.82 26.82
C PRO A 622 12.75 -3.93 27.70
N GLU A 623 12.65 -3.67 29.01
CA GLU A 623 11.82 -4.47 29.91
C GLU A 623 10.34 -4.25 29.59
N ARG A 624 9.54 -5.31 29.68
CA ARG A 624 8.12 -5.33 29.28
C ARG A 624 7.25 -5.61 30.50
N GLU A 625 6.80 -4.53 31.14
CA GLU A 625 5.98 -4.58 32.37
C GLU A 625 4.51 -4.21 32.13
N GLU A 626 4.17 -3.78 30.92
CA GLU A 626 2.83 -3.32 30.56
C GLU A 626 2.37 -3.96 29.24
N SER A 627 1.06 -4.22 29.11
CA SER A 627 0.47 -4.75 27.89
C SER A 627 -0.99 -4.33 27.77
N MET A 628 -1.34 -3.78 26.61
CA MET A 628 -2.71 -3.47 26.20
C MET A 628 -3.51 -4.71 25.80
N PHE A 629 -2.82 -5.82 25.49
CA PHE A 629 -3.41 -7.05 24.97
C PHE A 629 -3.31 -8.19 25.99
N GLY A 630 -4.21 -9.15 25.87
CA GLY A 630 -4.17 -10.37 26.65
C GLY A 630 -2.94 -11.23 26.32
N LEU A 631 -2.73 -11.49 25.03
CA LEU A 631 -1.56 -12.13 24.46
C LEU A 631 -1.02 -11.27 23.31
N HIS A 632 0.24 -10.88 23.37
CA HIS A 632 0.91 -10.10 22.33
C HIS A 632 2.12 -10.88 21.82
N PHE A 633 2.10 -11.22 20.53
CA PHE A 633 3.18 -11.93 19.84
C PHE A 633 3.94 -10.96 18.94
N GLU A 634 5.20 -10.72 19.26
CA GLU A 634 6.10 -9.88 18.50
C GLU A 634 7.17 -10.73 17.84
N ILE A 635 7.08 -10.86 16.53
CA ILE A 635 8.04 -11.57 15.71
C ILE A 635 9.19 -10.61 15.40
N MET A 636 10.40 -10.94 15.82
CA MET A 636 11.60 -10.16 15.59
C MET A 636 12.41 -10.83 14.48
N GLU A 637 12.52 -10.20 13.33
CA GLU A 637 13.33 -10.64 12.19
C GLU A 637 14.43 -9.61 11.93
N ASN A 638 15.68 -9.95 12.24
CA ASN A 638 16.81 -9.03 12.10
C ASN A 638 17.94 -9.65 11.30
N VAL A 639 18.72 -8.81 10.62
CA VAL A 639 20.03 -9.19 10.08
C VAL A 639 21.10 -8.61 10.98
N ILE A 640 21.83 -9.48 11.68
CA ILE A 640 22.90 -9.07 12.59
C ILE A 640 24.18 -9.75 12.11
N ASP A 641 25.22 -8.95 11.85
CA ASP A 641 26.51 -9.42 11.32
C ASP A 641 26.36 -10.28 10.05
N GLY A 642 25.40 -9.92 9.19
CA GLY A 642 25.12 -10.65 7.94
C GLY A 642 24.41 -12.00 8.13
N GLN A 643 23.87 -12.27 9.32
CA GLN A 643 23.09 -13.48 9.62
C GLN A 643 21.64 -13.11 9.99
N HIS A 644 20.68 -13.82 9.40
CA HIS A 644 19.28 -13.72 9.80
C HIS A 644 19.08 -14.32 11.19
N GLN A 645 18.43 -13.55 12.06
CA GLN A 645 17.99 -13.96 13.37
C GLN A 645 16.48 -13.80 13.45
N LEU A 646 15.81 -14.84 13.92
CA LEU A 646 14.38 -14.87 14.13
C LEU A 646 14.12 -15.20 15.60
N SER A 647 13.29 -14.40 16.25
CA SER A 647 12.72 -14.73 17.56
C SER A 647 11.27 -14.27 17.65
N MET A 648 10.55 -14.80 18.64
CA MET A 648 9.18 -14.39 18.95
C MET A 648 9.10 -14.06 20.43
N ILE A 649 8.73 -12.83 20.75
CA ILE A 649 8.49 -12.36 22.10
C ILE A 649 7.00 -12.45 22.37
N ILE A 650 6.62 -13.10 23.47
CA ILE A 650 5.23 -13.28 23.88
C ILE A 650 5.03 -12.51 25.18
N THR A 651 4.36 -11.36 25.12
CA THR A 651 3.97 -10.56 26.30
C THR A 651 2.53 -10.89 26.67
N TYR A 652 2.24 -11.15 27.95
CA TYR A 652 0.93 -11.63 28.36
C TYR A 652 0.50 -11.15 29.75
N GLN A 653 -0.80 -10.99 29.91
CA GLN A 653 -1.44 -10.69 31.20
C GLN A 653 -1.56 -11.98 32.01
N ALA A 654 -0.66 -12.20 32.98
CA ALA A 654 -0.48 -13.47 33.68
C ALA A 654 -1.72 -13.92 34.47
N HIS A 655 -2.57 -12.97 34.90
CA HIS A 655 -3.85 -13.26 35.55
C HIS A 655 -4.90 -13.83 34.59
N ARG A 656 -4.81 -13.61 33.28
CA ARG A 656 -5.72 -14.20 32.27
C ARG A 656 -5.10 -15.43 31.61
N PHE A 657 -3.79 -15.37 31.40
CA PHE A 657 -3.00 -16.40 30.74
C PHE A 657 -1.84 -16.80 31.64
N PRO A 658 -2.02 -17.79 32.53
CA PRO A 658 -0.96 -18.24 33.42
C PRO A 658 0.28 -18.71 32.65
N THR A 659 1.48 -18.49 33.20
CA THR A 659 2.75 -18.86 32.53
C THR A 659 2.77 -20.30 31.97
N PRO A 660 2.30 -21.34 32.68
CA PRO A 660 2.27 -22.70 32.12
C PRO A 660 1.37 -22.86 30.89
N LEU A 661 0.28 -22.07 30.79
CA LEU A 661 -0.57 -22.06 29.60
C LEU A 661 0.18 -21.46 28.40
N VAL A 662 0.89 -20.35 28.63
CA VAL A 662 1.67 -19.68 27.57
C VAL A 662 2.86 -20.53 27.12
N GLU A 663 3.54 -21.21 28.05
CA GLU A 663 4.57 -22.20 27.74
C GLU A 663 4.01 -23.33 26.86
N SER A 664 2.81 -23.85 27.18
CA SER A 664 2.17 -24.89 26.37
C SER A 664 1.73 -24.42 24.97
N ILE A 665 1.40 -23.13 24.80
CA ILE A 665 1.16 -22.52 23.49
C ILE A 665 2.48 -22.46 22.71
N CYS A 666 3.56 -22.02 23.37
CA CYS A 666 4.90 -21.94 22.79
C CYS A 666 5.40 -23.31 22.29
N GLU A 667 5.18 -24.37 23.07
CA GLU A 667 5.50 -25.75 22.67
C GLU A 667 4.74 -26.17 21.40
N LYS A 668 3.45 -25.82 21.28
CA LYS A 668 2.63 -26.13 20.10
C LYS A 668 3.08 -25.35 18.86
N ILE A 669 3.49 -24.09 19.03
CA ILE A 669 4.09 -23.30 17.95
C ILE A 669 5.35 -24.01 17.46
N ASN A 670 6.29 -24.35 18.36
CA ASN A 670 7.51 -25.06 17.99
C ASN A 670 7.25 -26.42 17.33
N ALA A 671 6.30 -27.20 17.84
CA ALA A 671 5.92 -28.47 17.25
C ALA A 671 5.38 -28.31 15.81
N THR A 672 4.52 -27.30 15.60
CA THR A 672 3.96 -27.01 14.27
C THR A 672 5.04 -26.55 13.30
N LEU A 673 5.94 -25.66 13.74
CA LEU A 673 7.05 -25.17 12.92
C LEU A 673 8.10 -26.25 12.60
N ALA A 674 8.22 -27.28 13.45
CA ALA A 674 9.12 -28.41 13.21
C ALA A 674 8.49 -29.48 12.28
N GLU A 675 7.16 -29.53 12.18
CA GLU A 675 6.42 -30.47 11.32
C GLU A 675 6.38 -30.02 9.86
N ILE A 676 6.24 -28.72 9.62
CA ILE A 676 6.26 -28.09 8.30
C ILE A 676 7.69 -27.95 7.76
#